data_AF-A0A1I8M4X8-F1
#
_entry.id   AF-A0A1I8M4X8-F1
#
_cell.length_a   1.000
_cell.length_b   1.000
_cell.length_c   1.000
_cell.angle_alpha   90.00
_cell.angle_beta   90.00
_cell.angle_gamma   90.00
#
_symmetry.space_group_name_H-M   'P 1'
#
loop_
_entity.id
_entity.type
_entity.pdbx_description
1 polymer ?
#
loop_
_entity_poly.entity_id
_entity_poly.type
_entity_poly.pdbx_seq_one_letter_code
_entity_poly.pdbx_strand_id
1 'polypeptide(L)'
;MLKTIYRSTTLVRQTKTKSLTPPLVFNQNPKNSGSGCCVFAEGTTAAGRTSSTSRRSLTTFPAASAVTASQTNTTNTRAATLKRSKSQTQFTLLTRLTPRHRTMSTGSTPNTSTPVSTRNLCTAAGSGGSHKFTNRLAQEKSPYLLQHAHNPVDWYPWGDEAIEKAKAENKMIFLSVGYSTCHWCHVMEHESFENEEVAAIMNENFINIKVDREERPDIDRIYMQFVLMMNGSGGWPMSVWLTPDLAPITAGTYFPPNDRWGMPSFKTVLKAIASKWADNEEQLKAAGNEIIAAIQKSLCEKTTEIVFEPGSADAKLQEAMRIFKQRHDTEFGGFGSHPKFPEVSRLNFLFHAYIVTKDIDTLDMAIKTLHNIGRGGIHDHVFGGFARYSVDRKWHVPHFEKMLYDQGQLMSAYGNAYKLTREEPLLEYADGIYRYLTTDLQHPGGGFYAGEDADSLPKAEDSKKIEGAFYAWTYDEVKRAINDNKDKYEDLPMDAEKIFDIYSKYYDLKPTGNVEPASDPHGHLNGKNILIIRQTDEEICQKFSIERPQLKQITRITNEVLNEIRKLRPRPHLDTKIICSWNGLVLSGLSKLGNCGGDKRPMYIATAKKLVKFMYEHLWDKEKKLLRRSCYGVATNDATLQENLEGERIDGFLDDYAFLIRGLLDYYKATLDGFALDWARELQEVQDTLFWDADNGAYFYSKANSPNVVIRLKDDHDGAEPCGNSVSARNLILLSHYMDDESYSKRAASLFEFFADQQPFGYALPEMLSGLLLYENGLDLVAVVGPDSETTKRFVEICRKYYIPGMIIVHVDPQNSRHEYNQRVQEKFKMINGKPTVYICHDKVCRMPVTDPEKLEQNLNENFLRRII
;
A
#
# COMPACT_ATOMS: atom_id res chain seq x y z
N MET A 1 32.75 -5.78 -19.14
CA MET A 1 33.64 -6.81 -18.56
C MET A 1 33.54 -6.81 -17.02
N LEU A 2 32.34 -6.96 -16.45
CA LEU A 2 32.09 -6.84 -15.00
C LEU A 2 31.10 -7.86 -14.41
N LYS A 3 30.61 -8.83 -15.21
CA LYS A 3 29.75 -9.95 -14.74
C LYS A 3 30.52 -11.09 -14.05
N THR A 4 31.85 -11.05 -14.00
CA THR A 4 32.69 -12.20 -13.58
C THR A 4 33.13 -12.18 -12.11
N ILE A 5 33.02 -11.04 -11.40
CA ILE A 5 33.55 -10.91 -10.03
C ILE A 5 32.72 -11.70 -8.99
N TYR A 6 31.47 -12.06 -9.29
CA TYR A 6 30.64 -12.92 -8.43
C TYR A 6 30.92 -14.44 -8.56
N ARG A 7 31.91 -14.88 -9.36
CA ARG A 7 32.22 -16.32 -9.56
C ARG A 7 33.68 -16.74 -9.26
N SER A 8 34.46 -15.94 -8.54
CA SER A 8 35.87 -16.27 -8.26
C SER A 8 36.28 -16.18 -6.78
N THR A 9 36.11 -17.28 -6.05
CA THR A 9 36.96 -17.65 -4.91
C THR A 9 37.39 -19.12 -5.02
N THR A 10 38.57 -19.31 -5.62
CA THR A 10 39.48 -20.47 -5.52
C THR A 10 38.85 -21.87 -5.46
N LEU A 11 38.57 -22.46 -6.63
CA LEU A 11 38.30 -23.89 -6.78
C LEU A 11 39.57 -24.73 -6.50
N VAL A 12 39.56 -25.53 -5.44
CA VAL A 12 40.49 -26.67 -5.27
C VAL A 12 39.68 -27.96 -5.32
N ARG A 13 39.63 -28.59 -6.49
CA ARG A 13 39.01 -29.90 -6.69
C ARG A 13 40.12 -30.97 -6.73
N GLN A 14 40.41 -31.61 -5.60
CA GLN A 14 41.29 -32.78 -5.60
C GLN A 14 40.54 -33.98 -6.21
N THR A 15 40.99 -34.42 -7.38
CA THR A 15 40.63 -35.73 -7.94
C THR A 15 41.89 -36.56 -8.14
N LYS A 16 41.96 -37.70 -7.43
CA LYS A 16 43.01 -38.71 -7.62
C LYS A 16 42.71 -39.53 -8.88
N THR A 17 43.65 -39.61 -9.83
CA THR A 17 43.99 -40.88 -10.53
C THR A 17 45.32 -40.80 -11.27
N LYS A 18 45.99 -41.96 -11.35
CA LYS A 18 47.42 -42.18 -11.65
C LYS A 18 47.83 -42.04 -13.13
N SER A 19 49.07 -41.57 -13.32
CA SER A 19 50.12 -42.06 -14.26
C SER A 19 49.82 -42.34 -15.75
N LEU A 20 50.56 -41.67 -16.65
CA LEU A 20 51.77 -42.23 -17.30
C LEU A 20 52.56 -41.12 -18.06
N THR A 21 53.75 -41.46 -18.58
CA THR A 21 54.91 -40.58 -18.79
C THR A 21 55.13 -40.14 -20.28
N PRO A 22 56.21 -39.41 -20.69
CA PRO A 22 56.18 -38.35 -21.74
C PRO A 22 56.95 -38.81 -23.03
N PRO A 23 57.62 -37.99 -23.89
CA PRO A 23 57.77 -36.51 -23.98
C PRO A 23 57.65 -35.89 -25.39
N LEU A 24 57.87 -34.57 -25.49
CA LEU A 24 58.90 -33.98 -26.38
C LEU A 24 59.20 -32.50 -26.03
N VAL A 25 60.30 -31.99 -26.57
CA VAL A 25 61.04 -30.78 -26.16
C VAL A 25 61.04 -29.77 -27.33
N PHE A 26 61.04 -28.44 -27.06
CA PHE A 26 62.05 -27.48 -27.56
C PHE A 26 61.84 -26.04 -27.06
N ASN A 27 62.80 -25.16 -27.37
CA ASN A 27 63.30 -24.11 -26.50
C ASN A 27 63.30 -22.71 -27.18
N GLN A 28 63.49 -21.67 -26.37
CA GLN A 28 64.14 -20.37 -26.67
C GLN A 28 63.39 -19.14 -27.23
N ASN A 29 63.87 -18.03 -26.67
CA ASN A 29 63.60 -16.58 -26.76
C ASN A 29 64.64 -15.92 -27.74
N PRO A 30 64.87 -14.58 -27.87
CA PRO A 30 64.07 -13.35 -27.61
C PRO A 30 64.29 -12.16 -28.65
N LYS A 31 63.77 -10.96 -28.33
CA LYS A 31 64.28 -9.54 -28.56
C LYS A 31 63.77 -8.61 -29.71
N ASN A 32 63.57 -7.32 -29.30
CA ASN A 32 63.78 -6.01 -29.98
C ASN A 32 62.87 -5.57 -31.18
N SER A 33 62.62 -4.28 -31.52
CA SER A 33 62.89 -2.95 -30.89
C SER A 33 62.27 -1.74 -31.69
N GLY A 34 61.92 -0.62 -31.03
CA GLY A 34 61.81 0.77 -31.60
C GLY A 34 60.51 1.17 -32.34
N SER A 35 60.16 2.46 -32.60
CA SER A 35 60.62 3.79 -32.08
C SER A 35 59.84 4.99 -32.72
N GLY A 36 59.70 6.14 -32.02
CA GLY A 36 59.22 7.48 -32.53
C GLY A 36 57.75 7.83 -32.18
N CYS A 37 57.32 8.95 -31.53
CA CYS A 37 57.76 10.36 -31.30
C CYS A 37 57.44 11.33 -32.47
N CYS A 38 57.07 12.63 -32.30
CA CYS A 38 57.09 13.57 -31.15
C CYS A 38 56.04 14.75 -31.22
N VAL A 39 55.96 15.54 -30.13
CA VAL A 39 55.23 16.82 -29.77
C VAL A 39 55.35 18.02 -30.77
N PHE A 40 54.60 19.15 -30.76
CA PHE A 40 54.03 20.09 -29.71
C PHE A 40 52.61 20.66 -30.12
N ALA A 41 51.75 21.36 -29.34
CA ALA A 41 51.69 22.68 -28.62
C ALA A 41 51.60 23.95 -29.54
N GLU A 42 50.99 25.12 -29.24
CA GLU A 42 50.38 25.75 -28.02
C GLU A 42 49.54 27.03 -28.42
N GLY A 43 48.81 27.73 -27.51
CA GLY A 43 48.62 29.22 -27.61
C GLY A 43 47.24 29.91 -27.85
N THR A 44 46.44 30.10 -26.79
CA THR A 44 45.77 31.36 -26.30
C THR A 44 45.05 32.47 -27.15
N THR A 45 43.91 32.94 -26.59
CA THR A 45 43.38 34.34 -26.38
C THR A 45 42.34 35.08 -27.29
N ALA A 46 41.37 35.70 -26.56
CA ALA A 46 40.71 37.02 -26.75
C ALA A 46 39.40 37.25 -27.58
N ALA A 47 38.27 37.28 -26.84
CA ALA A 47 37.23 38.33 -26.73
C ALA A 47 36.64 39.14 -27.94
N GLY A 48 35.29 39.24 -27.98
CA GLY A 48 34.60 40.54 -28.05
C GLY A 48 33.33 40.74 -28.93
N ARG A 49 32.17 41.02 -28.28
CA ARG A 49 31.04 41.92 -28.74
C ARG A 49 30.22 41.46 -29.99
N THR A 50 28.95 41.82 -30.24
CA THR A 50 27.91 42.67 -29.60
C THR A 50 26.51 42.38 -30.21
N SER A 51 25.40 42.70 -29.49
CA SER A 51 24.06 43.15 -30.00
C SER A 51 23.24 42.28 -30.99
N SER A 52 21.89 42.31 -31.06
CA SER A 52 20.80 42.83 -30.20
C SER A 52 19.42 42.43 -30.77
N THR A 53 18.37 42.40 -29.92
CA THR A 53 16.94 42.67 -30.23
C THR A 53 16.22 42.02 -31.44
N SER A 54 15.12 41.30 -31.20
CA SER A 54 13.74 41.80 -31.49
C SER A 54 12.63 40.81 -31.06
N ARG A 55 11.41 41.31 -30.83
CA ARG A 55 10.18 40.57 -30.46
C ARG A 55 9.26 40.35 -31.68
N ARG A 56 8.41 39.30 -31.60
CA ARG A 56 6.99 39.13 -32.06
C ARG A 56 6.82 37.68 -32.57
N SER A 57 6.01 36.78 -31.99
CA SER A 57 4.56 36.78 -31.66
C SER A 57 3.64 36.53 -32.87
N LEU A 58 2.68 35.59 -32.71
CA LEU A 58 1.51 35.30 -33.57
C LEU A 58 1.81 34.58 -34.91
N THR A 59 0.98 33.67 -35.48
CA THR A 59 0.00 32.65 -34.98
C THR A 59 -0.40 31.72 -36.14
N THR A 60 -0.73 30.45 -35.85
CA THR A 60 -1.70 29.55 -36.54
C THR A 60 -1.73 29.37 -38.10
N PHE A 61 -1.41 28.13 -38.54
CA PHE A 61 -2.19 27.25 -39.47
C PHE A 61 -2.65 27.73 -40.88
N PRO A 62 -3.22 26.85 -41.75
CA PRO A 62 -2.81 25.48 -42.16
C PRO A 62 -2.83 25.32 -43.70
N ALA A 63 -2.43 24.15 -44.24
CA ALA A 63 -3.09 23.49 -45.40
C ALA A 63 -2.42 22.15 -45.77
N ALA A 64 -3.21 21.23 -46.34
CA ALA A 64 -2.75 19.95 -46.89
C ALA A 64 -2.71 19.97 -48.43
N SER A 65 -2.05 18.99 -49.05
CA SER A 65 -2.27 18.59 -50.45
C SER A 65 -1.78 17.15 -50.68
N ALA A 66 -2.46 16.41 -51.56
CA ALA A 66 -2.19 15.00 -51.86
C ALA A 66 -2.41 14.69 -53.35
N VAL A 67 -1.51 13.90 -53.96
CA VAL A 67 -1.54 13.32 -55.32
C VAL A 67 -0.66 12.05 -55.26
N THR A 68 -1.19 10.80 -55.20
CA THR A 68 -1.47 9.84 -56.32
C THR A 68 -0.30 9.58 -57.30
N ALA A 69 -0.01 8.37 -57.82
CA ALA A 69 -0.44 6.98 -57.54
C ALA A 69 0.45 5.94 -58.30
N SER A 70 0.17 4.63 -58.12
CA SER A 70 0.67 3.43 -58.87
C SER A 70 2.09 2.92 -58.53
N GLN A 71 2.47 1.64 -58.71
CA GLN A 71 1.80 0.32 -58.59
C GLN A 71 2.89 -0.78 -58.76
N THR A 72 2.92 -1.86 -57.97
CA THR A 72 3.20 -3.27 -58.39
C THR A 72 3.18 -4.27 -57.20
N ASN A 73 3.05 -5.57 -57.51
CA ASN A 73 2.77 -6.72 -56.63
C ASN A 73 3.99 -7.11 -55.73
N THR A 74 3.93 -7.96 -54.68
CA THR A 74 3.32 -9.31 -54.56
C THR A 74 3.11 -9.85 -53.12
N THR A 75 2.05 -10.68 -52.97
CA THR A 75 1.89 -11.88 -52.08
C THR A 75 2.01 -11.84 -50.54
N ASN A 76 0.94 -12.33 -49.88
CA ASN A 76 0.82 -13.17 -48.65
C ASN A 76 1.67 -12.85 -47.39
N THR A 77 1.16 -12.87 -46.15
CA THR A 77 -0.01 -13.62 -45.60
C THR A 77 -0.68 -12.82 -44.46
N ARG A 78 -1.95 -13.09 -44.15
CA ARG A 78 -2.80 -12.24 -43.28
C ARG A 78 -2.52 -12.40 -41.78
N ALA A 79 -2.22 -11.29 -41.10
CA ALA A 79 -2.56 -11.10 -39.69
C ALA A 79 -3.87 -10.30 -39.60
N ALA A 80 -4.85 -10.80 -38.84
CA ALA A 80 -6.18 -10.18 -38.74
C ALA A 80 -6.20 -9.06 -37.69
N THR A 81 -5.78 -7.85 -38.06
CA THR A 81 -5.91 -6.67 -37.20
C THR A 81 -7.38 -6.23 -37.12
N LEU A 82 -8.02 -6.44 -35.97
CA LEU A 82 -9.36 -5.93 -35.67
C LEU A 82 -9.35 -4.39 -35.71
N LYS A 83 -9.87 -3.83 -36.80
CA LYS A 83 -10.11 -2.38 -36.92
C LYS A 83 -11.19 -1.98 -35.92
N ARG A 84 -10.85 -1.13 -34.95
CA ARG A 84 -11.82 -0.42 -34.10
C ARG A 84 -12.89 0.24 -34.97
N SER A 85 -14.13 -0.20 -34.83
CA SER A 85 -15.29 0.47 -35.41
C SER A 85 -15.43 1.87 -34.81
N LYS A 86 -15.61 2.88 -35.67
CA LYS A 86 -15.94 4.24 -35.24
C LYS A 86 -17.47 4.40 -35.24
N SER A 87 -18.10 4.10 -34.12
CA SER A 87 -19.46 4.53 -33.80
C SER A 87 -19.49 5.25 -32.45
N GLN A 88 -18.75 6.36 -32.36
CA GLN A 88 -18.89 7.31 -31.25
C GLN A 88 -20.15 8.16 -31.50
N THR A 89 -21.27 7.78 -30.91
CA THR A 89 -22.44 8.64 -30.79
C THR A 89 -22.14 9.72 -29.74
N GLN A 90 -21.57 10.85 -30.19
CA GLN A 90 -21.19 11.95 -29.32
C GLN A 90 -22.41 12.68 -28.74
N PHE A 91 -22.74 12.42 -27.48
CA PHE A 91 -23.54 13.37 -26.70
C PHE A 91 -22.73 14.66 -26.52
N THR A 92 -23.11 15.72 -27.25
CA THR A 92 -22.43 17.01 -27.23
C THR A 92 -23.43 18.09 -26.83
N LEU A 93 -23.36 18.59 -25.59
CA LEU A 93 -24.03 19.82 -25.20
C LEU A 93 -23.05 20.79 -24.53
N LEU A 94 -23.13 22.04 -24.98
CA LEU A 94 -22.74 23.28 -24.30
C LEU A 94 -21.23 23.59 -24.14
N THR A 95 -20.78 24.52 -25.00
CA THR A 95 -19.63 25.40 -24.72
C THR A 95 -20.10 26.84 -24.48
N ARG A 96 -19.26 27.61 -23.77
CA ARG A 96 -19.33 29.07 -23.47
C ARG A 96 -20.26 29.48 -22.32
N LEU A 97 -19.67 29.99 -21.23
CA LEU A 97 -19.58 31.43 -20.91
C LEU A 97 -18.87 31.65 -19.55
N THR A 98 -18.23 32.82 -19.38
CA THR A 98 -17.61 33.34 -18.14
C THR A 98 -17.80 34.87 -18.09
N PRO A 99 -17.45 35.58 -17.01
CA PRO A 99 -17.96 35.46 -15.64
C PRO A 99 -18.44 36.82 -15.09
N ARG A 100 -19.09 36.87 -13.92
CA ARG A 100 -19.16 38.11 -13.10
C ARG A 100 -19.11 37.83 -11.59
N HIS A 101 -18.11 38.41 -10.92
CA HIS A 101 -18.05 38.50 -9.46
C HIS A 101 -19.05 39.54 -8.92
N ARG A 102 -19.55 39.31 -7.70
CA ARG A 102 -20.00 40.39 -6.80
C ARG A 102 -19.58 40.06 -5.37
N THR A 103 -18.92 41.03 -4.75
CA THR A 103 -18.52 41.05 -3.34
C THR A 103 -19.63 41.65 -2.47
N MET A 104 -19.76 41.16 -1.23
CA MET A 104 -20.45 41.87 -0.15
C MET A 104 -19.70 41.63 1.17
N SER A 105 -19.35 42.71 1.86
CA SER A 105 -19.02 42.75 3.29
C SER A 105 -20.22 43.40 4.03
N THR A 106 -20.33 43.59 5.36
CA THR A 106 -19.40 43.58 6.51
C THR A 106 -20.25 43.60 7.81
N GLY A 107 -19.69 43.21 8.97
CA GLY A 107 -20.22 43.53 10.31
C GLY A 107 -21.24 42.52 10.90
N SER A 108 -21.33 42.28 12.22
CA SER A 108 -20.74 43.01 13.37
C SER A 108 -20.54 42.10 14.61
N THR A 109 -19.69 42.54 15.55
CA THR A 109 -19.32 41.92 16.85
C THR A 109 -19.89 42.74 18.05
N PRO A 110 -19.66 42.43 19.35
CA PRO A 110 -19.50 41.17 20.11
C PRO A 110 -20.34 41.17 21.45
N ASN A 111 -19.94 40.34 22.45
CA ASN A 111 -20.31 40.28 23.89
C ASN A 111 -21.42 39.26 24.25
N THR A 112 -21.41 38.53 25.39
CA THR A 112 -20.52 38.56 26.59
C THR A 112 -20.40 37.18 27.28
N SER A 113 -19.51 37.04 28.27
CA SER A 113 -19.00 35.81 28.90
C SER A 113 -19.73 35.28 30.17
N THR A 114 -19.36 34.03 30.56
CA THR A 114 -19.38 33.34 31.89
C THR A 114 -20.32 32.12 32.02
N PRO A 115 -20.06 31.16 32.94
CA PRO A 115 -18.81 30.39 33.09
C PRO A 115 -19.02 28.86 33.07
N VAL A 116 -17.92 28.10 33.09
CA VAL A 116 -17.84 26.63 32.93
C VAL A 116 -18.42 25.83 34.11
N SER A 117 -19.05 24.70 33.84
CA SER A 117 -19.23 23.59 34.78
C SER A 117 -18.81 22.27 34.12
N THR A 118 -18.02 21.46 34.81
CA THR A 118 -17.35 20.25 34.29
C THR A 118 -18.15 18.98 34.56
N ARG A 119 -18.29 18.11 33.55
CA ARG A 119 -18.51 16.66 33.72
C ARG A 119 -18.10 15.88 32.49
N ASN A 120 -17.61 14.66 32.71
CA ASN A 120 -16.93 13.81 31.74
C ASN A 120 -17.81 12.68 31.18
N LEU A 121 -17.31 12.08 30.09
CA LEU A 121 -17.43 10.67 29.66
C LEU A 121 -18.74 10.18 29.01
N CYS A 122 -18.57 9.81 27.73
CA CYS A 122 -19.00 8.58 27.07
C CYS A 122 -20.31 7.88 27.49
N THR A 123 -21.29 7.86 26.57
CA THR A 123 -21.80 6.63 25.92
C THR A 123 -22.79 7.03 24.81
N ALA A 124 -22.43 6.83 23.53
CA ALA A 124 -23.38 6.94 22.42
C ALA A 124 -24.15 5.62 22.24
N ALA A 125 -24.81 5.19 23.32
CA ALA A 125 -25.69 4.03 23.35
C ALA A 125 -26.94 4.42 24.16
N GLY A 126 -28.04 4.72 23.46
CA GLY A 126 -29.34 4.99 24.08
C GLY A 126 -29.65 6.46 24.43
N SER A 127 -29.62 7.37 23.46
CA SER A 127 -30.54 8.51 23.47
C SER A 127 -31.78 8.13 22.64
N GLY A 128 -32.93 8.01 23.30
CA GLY A 128 -34.17 7.51 22.70
C GLY A 128 -34.86 8.52 21.78
N GLY A 129 -34.26 8.83 20.63
CA GLY A 129 -34.96 9.43 19.50
C GLY A 129 -35.60 8.35 18.64
N SER A 130 -36.88 8.47 18.30
CA SER A 130 -37.48 7.60 17.29
C SER A 130 -36.94 7.99 15.91
N HIS A 131 -36.08 7.17 15.33
CA HIS A 131 -35.65 7.34 13.94
C HIS A 131 -36.88 7.29 13.02
N LYS A 132 -36.99 8.25 12.10
CA LYS A 132 -38.13 8.34 11.15
C LYS A 132 -38.14 7.15 10.18
N PHE A 133 -36.97 6.60 9.87
CA PHE A 133 -36.77 5.45 9.00
C PHE A 133 -35.79 4.48 9.67
N THR A 134 -36.00 3.19 9.41
CA THR A 134 -35.07 2.11 9.77
C THR A 134 -35.17 1.05 8.67
N ASN A 135 -34.04 0.66 8.11
CA ASN A 135 -33.94 -0.38 7.08
C ASN A 135 -33.19 -1.62 7.62
N ARG A 136 -32.88 -2.59 6.75
CA ARG A 136 -32.31 -3.89 7.17
C ARG A 136 -30.89 -3.78 7.71
N LEU A 137 -30.13 -2.75 7.32
CA LEU A 137 -28.76 -2.56 7.77
C LEU A 137 -28.66 -2.31 9.29
N ALA A 138 -29.79 -2.05 9.97
CA ALA A 138 -29.87 -1.97 11.43
C ALA A 138 -29.57 -3.30 12.16
N GLN A 139 -29.45 -4.43 11.44
CA GLN A 139 -29.03 -5.72 12.00
C GLN A 139 -27.55 -6.06 11.70
N GLU A 140 -26.88 -5.26 10.87
CA GLU A 140 -25.50 -5.52 10.44
C GLU A 140 -24.48 -5.20 11.53
N LYS A 141 -23.24 -5.68 11.33
CA LYS A 141 -22.10 -5.45 12.26
C LYS A 141 -21.09 -4.45 11.74
N SER A 142 -20.97 -4.33 10.41
CA SER A 142 -20.14 -3.33 9.76
C SER A 142 -20.45 -1.93 10.32
N PRO A 143 -19.45 -1.20 10.83
CA PRO A 143 -19.61 0.22 11.15
C PRO A 143 -20.08 1.04 9.94
N TYR A 144 -19.75 0.64 8.71
CA TYR A 144 -20.21 1.29 7.48
C TYR A 144 -21.68 1.02 7.17
N LEU A 145 -22.14 -0.23 7.28
CA LEU A 145 -23.55 -0.54 7.02
C LEU A 145 -24.47 0.05 8.10
N LEU A 146 -24.04 0.02 9.37
CA LEU A 146 -24.77 0.60 10.49
C LEU A 146 -24.93 2.13 10.39
N GLN A 147 -23.95 2.85 9.82
CA GLN A 147 -24.10 4.30 9.52
C GLN A 147 -25.32 4.57 8.64
N HIS A 148 -25.65 3.67 7.72
CA HIS A 148 -26.75 3.81 6.76
C HIS A 148 -28.10 3.22 7.21
N ALA A 149 -28.18 2.66 8.42
CA ALA A 149 -29.33 1.92 8.94
C ALA A 149 -30.64 2.74 9.07
N HIS A 150 -30.55 4.07 9.16
CA HIS A 150 -31.68 4.97 9.36
C HIS A 150 -31.95 5.91 8.18
N ASN A 151 -31.33 5.64 7.02
CA ASN A 151 -31.62 6.37 5.79
C ASN A 151 -33.04 6.09 5.27
N PRO A 152 -33.68 7.05 4.57
CA PRO A 152 -34.98 6.86 3.91
C PRO A 152 -34.94 5.87 2.74
N VAL A 153 -33.75 5.53 2.22
CA VAL A 153 -33.57 4.44 1.25
C VAL A 153 -33.78 3.09 1.95
N ASP A 154 -34.62 2.21 1.37
CA ASP A 154 -34.78 0.82 1.82
C ASP A 154 -33.55 0.00 1.41
N TRP A 155 -32.47 0.16 2.18
CA TRP A 155 -31.24 -0.58 1.97
C TRP A 155 -31.35 -2.04 2.41
N TYR A 156 -30.81 -2.91 1.56
CA TYR A 156 -30.54 -4.32 1.84
C TYR A 156 -29.03 -4.52 1.96
N PRO A 157 -28.57 -5.44 2.82
CA PRO A 157 -27.22 -6.00 2.72
C PRO A 157 -27.10 -6.90 1.48
N TRP A 158 -25.88 -7.30 1.13
CA TRP A 158 -25.65 -8.24 0.02
C TRP A 158 -26.00 -9.68 0.42
N GLY A 159 -27.16 -10.16 -0.02
CA GLY A 159 -27.61 -11.52 0.24
C GLY A 159 -28.85 -11.92 -0.56
N ASP A 160 -29.29 -13.16 -0.35
CA ASP A 160 -30.34 -13.81 -1.14
C ASP A 160 -31.68 -13.03 -1.12
N GLU A 161 -32.06 -12.41 0.02
CA GLU A 161 -33.31 -11.64 0.13
C GLU A 161 -33.41 -10.55 -0.94
N ALA A 162 -32.34 -9.75 -1.10
CA ALA A 162 -32.31 -8.64 -2.05
C ALA A 162 -32.33 -9.13 -3.50
N ILE A 163 -31.62 -10.21 -3.77
CA ILE A 163 -31.38 -10.73 -5.12
C ILE A 163 -32.62 -11.47 -5.63
N GLU A 164 -33.24 -12.31 -4.80
CA GLU A 164 -34.51 -12.95 -5.14
C GLU A 164 -35.65 -11.95 -5.21
N LYS A 165 -35.65 -10.87 -4.40
CA LYS A 165 -36.59 -9.75 -4.57
C LYS A 165 -36.40 -9.03 -5.90
N ALA A 166 -35.15 -8.77 -6.33
CA ALA A 166 -34.85 -8.15 -7.62
C ALA A 166 -35.36 -9.00 -8.80
N LYS A 167 -35.20 -10.33 -8.72
CA LYS A 167 -35.73 -11.28 -9.71
C LYS A 167 -37.26 -11.33 -9.70
N ALA A 168 -37.88 -11.44 -8.52
CA ALA A 168 -39.33 -11.54 -8.38
C ALA A 168 -40.08 -10.26 -8.82
N GLU A 169 -39.51 -9.08 -8.57
CA GLU A 169 -40.06 -7.80 -9.03
C GLU A 169 -39.56 -7.38 -10.43
N ASN A 170 -38.63 -8.13 -11.04
CA ASN A 170 -37.91 -7.79 -12.27
C ASN A 170 -37.34 -6.35 -12.29
N LYS A 171 -36.77 -5.93 -11.14
CA LYS A 171 -36.15 -4.61 -10.95
C LYS A 171 -34.64 -4.71 -11.00
N MET A 172 -34.00 -3.71 -11.61
CA MET A 172 -32.55 -3.56 -11.48
C MET A 172 -32.13 -3.34 -10.02
N ILE A 173 -30.94 -3.81 -9.72
CA ILE A 173 -30.27 -3.55 -8.44
C ILE A 173 -29.47 -2.25 -8.57
N PHE A 174 -29.62 -1.34 -7.60
CA PHE A 174 -28.65 -0.28 -7.37
C PHE A 174 -27.68 -0.73 -6.29
N LEU A 175 -26.44 -1.00 -6.68
CA LEU A 175 -25.35 -1.38 -5.79
C LEU A 175 -24.52 -0.15 -5.40
N SER A 176 -24.44 0.12 -4.10
CA SER A 176 -23.56 1.14 -3.52
C SER A 176 -22.50 0.49 -2.64
N VAL A 177 -21.22 0.67 -3.00
CA VAL A 177 -20.06 0.09 -2.28
C VAL A 177 -19.19 1.20 -1.68
N GLY A 178 -18.76 1.01 -0.42
CA GLY A 178 -17.91 1.92 0.32
C GLY A 178 -17.32 1.28 1.59
N TYR A 179 -16.83 2.09 2.52
CA TYR A 179 -16.22 1.69 3.79
C TYR A 179 -16.30 2.85 4.80
N SER A 180 -16.15 2.58 6.11
CA SER A 180 -16.64 3.49 7.17
C SER A 180 -15.84 4.79 7.35
N THR A 181 -14.64 4.87 6.80
CA THR A 181 -13.70 6.00 6.97
C THR A 181 -13.63 6.91 5.75
N CYS A 182 -14.37 6.56 4.69
CA CYS A 182 -14.40 7.18 3.37
C CYS A 182 -15.12 8.55 3.36
N HIS A 183 -14.37 9.65 3.28
CA HIS A 183 -14.94 11.02 3.19
C HIS A 183 -16.00 11.15 2.08
N TRP A 184 -15.68 10.74 0.85
CA TRP A 184 -16.60 10.85 -0.28
C TRP A 184 -17.87 9.99 -0.14
N CYS A 185 -17.82 8.94 0.67
CA CYS A 185 -18.97 8.09 0.96
C CYS A 185 -19.97 8.84 1.87
N HIS A 186 -19.47 9.56 2.89
CA HIS A 186 -20.27 10.46 3.74
C HIS A 186 -20.85 11.63 2.94
N VAL A 187 -20.08 12.20 1.99
CA VAL A 187 -20.57 13.27 1.10
C VAL A 187 -21.75 12.78 0.25
N MET A 188 -21.64 11.59 -0.36
CA MET A 188 -22.72 10.99 -1.15
C MET A 188 -23.95 10.65 -0.30
N GLU A 189 -23.76 10.21 0.94
CA GLU A 189 -24.86 10.00 1.89
C GLU A 189 -25.62 11.29 2.18
N HIS A 190 -24.94 12.31 2.71
CA HIS A 190 -25.60 13.56 3.11
C HIS A 190 -26.22 14.32 1.93
N GLU A 191 -25.62 14.27 0.75
CA GLU A 191 -26.17 14.95 -0.43
C GLU A 191 -27.26 14.16 -1.16
N SER A 192 -27.27 12.82 -1.07
CA SER A 192 -28.19 11.97 -1.84
C SER A 192 -29.01 10.98 -1.01
N PHE A 193 -28.39 10.13 -0.19
CA PHE A 193 -29.10 9.01 0.45
C PHE A 193 -29.96 9.41 1.66
N GLU A 194 -29.65 10.51 2.33
CA GLU A 194 -30.51 11.12 3.36
C GLU A 194 -31.70 11.89 2.77
N ASN A 195 -31.72 12.17 1.47
CA ASN A 195 -32.75 13.00 0.84
C ASN A 195 -34.00 12.17 0.51
N GLU A 196 -35.12 12.44 1.19
CA GLU A 196 -36.38 11.68 1.03
C GLU A 196 -36.93 11.65 -0.41
N GLU A 197 -36.71 12.70 -1.22
CA GLU A 197 -37.15 12.72 -2.61
C GLU A 197 -36.28 11.84 -3.52
N VAL A 198 -34.96 11.81 -3.27
CA VAL A 198 -34.03 10.89 -3.95
C VAL A 198 -34.36 9.44 -3.54
N ALA A 199 -34.55 9.20 -2.24
CA ALA A 199 -34.87 7.88 -1.70
C ALA A 199 -36.20 7.34 -2.23
N ALA A 200 -37.23 8.18 -2.39
CA ALA A 200 -38.48 7.77 -3.02
C ALA A 200 -38.26 7.26 -4.46
N ILE A 201 -37.48 7.97 -5.28
CA ILE A 201 -37.13 7.54 -6.65
C ILE A 201 -36.34 6.22 -6.60
N MET A 202 -35.40 6.07 -5.67
CA MET A 202 -34.61 4.84 -5.51
C MET A 202 -35.46 3.64 -5.12
N ASN A 203 -36.32 3.77 -4.11
CA ASN A 203 -37.14 2.68 -3.57
C ASN A 203 -38.26 2.24 -4.54
N GLU A 204 -38.78 3.17 -5.35
CA GLU A 204 -39.76 2.86 -6.39
C GLU A 204 -39.15 2.01 -7.51
N ASN A 205 -37.96 2.40 -8.00
CA ASN A 205 -37.42 1.91 -9.28
C ASN A 205 -36.35 0.81 -9.15
N PHE A 206 -35.71 0.65 -8.00
CA PHE A 206 -34.56 -0.26 -7.82
C PHE A 206 -34.65 -1.07 -6.52
N ILE A 207 -33.94 -2.20 -6.48
CA ILE A 207 -33.57 -2.84 -5.22
C ILE A 207 -32.21 -2.27 -4.78
N ASN A 208 -32.18 -1.58 -3.64
CA ASN A 208 -31.02 -0.81 -3.21
C ASN A 208 -30.15 -1.67 -2.27
N ILE A 209 -28.96 -2.06 -2.74
CA ILE A 209 -28.03 -2.89 -1.97
C ILE A 209 -26.82 -2.06 -1.54
N LYS A 210 -26.47 -2.13 -0.26
CA LYS A 210 -25.28 -1.49 0.33
C LYS A 210 -24.23 -2.54 0.66
N VAL A 211 -22.96 -2.26 0.37
CA VAL A 211 -21.84 -3.19 0.62
C VAL A 211 -20.65 -2.48 1.24
N ASP A 212 -20.15 -3.04 2.35
CA ASP A 212 -18.83 -2.73 2.88
C ASP A 212 -17.76 -3.50 2.11
N ARG A 213 -16.86 -2.79 1.41
CA ARG A 213 -15.76 -3.40 0.64
C ARG A 213 -14.75 -4.14 1.51
N GLU A 214 -14.68 -3.83 2.80
CA GLU A 214 -13.70 -4.44 3.69
C GLU A 214 -14.16 -5.83 4.15
N GLU A 215 -15.47 -6.01 4.27
CA GLU A 215 -16.13 -7.29 4.54
C GLU A 215 -16.32 -8.11 3.27
N ARG A 216 -16.75 -7.48 2.17
CA ARG A 216 -17.02 -8.13 0.87
C ARG A 216 -16.12 -7.58 -0.28
N PRO A 217 -14.78 -7.70 -0.16
CA PRO A 217 -13.87 -7.31 -1.23
C PRO A 217 -14.04 -8.16 -2.49
N ASP A 218 -14.62 -9.36 -2.38
CA ASP A 218 -14.99 -10.19 -3.54
C ASP A 218 -16.04 -9.54 -4.44
N ILE A 219 -17.00 -8.82 -3.84
CA ILE A 219 -18.02 -8.05 -4.55
C ILE A 219 -17.45 -6.74 -5.08
N ASP A 220 -16.69 -6.02 -4.24
CA ASP A 220 -16.01 -4.76 -4.59
C ASP A 220 -15.12 -4.93 -5.84
N ARG A 221 -14.25 -5.95 -5.86
CA ARG A 221 -13.29 -6.18 -6.96
C ARG A 221 -13.98 -6.39 -8.31
N ILE A 222 -15.07 -7.17 -8.36
CA ILE A 222 -15.81 -7.44 -9.62
C ILE A 222 -16.33 -6.15 -10.24
N TYR A 223 -17.03 -5.34 -9.45
CA TYR A 223 -17.67 -4.14 -9.98
C TYR A 223 -16.69 -2.97 -10.12
N MET A 224 -15.61 -2.93 -9.33
CA MET A 224 -14.52 -1.97 -9.54
C MET A 224 -13.79 -2.22 -10.87
N GLN A 225 -13.57 -3.49 -11.25
CA GLN A 225 -13.02 -3.81 -12.58
C GLN A 225 -13.96 -3.35 -13.71
N PHE A 226 -15.28 -3.51 -13.54
CA PHE A 226 -16.25 -2.93 -14.48
C PHE A 226 -16.14 -1.39 -14.55
N VAL A 227 -16.05 -0.69 -13.42
CA VAL A 227 -15.87 0.78 -13.40
C VAL A 227 -14.58 1.20 -14.11
N LEU A 228 -13.47 0.49 -13.85
CA LEU A 228 -12.17 0.74 -14.50
C LEU A 228 -12.25 0.54 -16.02
N MET A 229 -12.90 -0.53 -16.49
CA MET A 229 -13.11 -0.79 -17.92
C MET A 229 -14.01 0.26 -18.58
N MET A 230 -15.03 0.75 -17.87
CA MET A 230 -16.00 1.72 -18.40
C MET A 230 -15.44 3.15 -18.44
N ASN A 231 -14.79 3.59 -17.36
CA ASN A 231 -14.41 4.99 -17.13
C ASN A 231 -12.90 5.26 -17.27
N GLY A 232 -12.05 4.23 -17.24
CA GLY A 232 -10.58 4.35 -17.20
C GLY A 232 -10.02 4.74 -15.82
N SER A 233 -10.88 5.01 -14.83
CA SER A 233 -10.54 5.26 -13.44
C SER A 233 -11.65 4.76 -12.51
N GLY A 234 -11.27 4.28 -11.33
CA GLY A 234 -12.17 3.80 -10.28
C GLY A 234 -12.04 4.63 -8.99
N GLY A 235 -12.87 4.31 -8.00
CA GLY A 235 -12.87 4.95 -6.69
C GLY A 235 -14.16 4.73 -5.92
N TRP A 236 -14.16 5.10 -4.64
CA TRP A 236 -15.32 5.00 -3.76
C TRP A 236 -15.86 6.41 -3.41
N PRO A 237 -17.18 6.57 -3.16
CA PRO A 237 -18.22 5.54 -3.23
C PRO A 237 -18.42 5.07 -4.67
N MET A 238 -18.70 3.78 -4.83
CA MET A 238 -18.96 3.17 -6.12
C MET A 238 -20.47 2.94 -6.28
N SER A 239 -21.03 3.43 -7.38
CA SER A 239 -22.47 3.42 -7.68
C SER A 239 -22.71 2.66 -8.99
N VAL A 240 -23.33 1.47 -8.93
CA VAL A 240 -23.44 0.55 -10.07
C VAL A 240 -24.88 0.07 -10.23
N TRP A 241 -25.38 0.01 -11.46
CA TRP A 241 -26.68 -0.57 -11.76
C TRP A 241 -26.50 -1.95 -12.38
N LEU A 242 -27.12 -2.96 -11.77
CA LEU A 242 -27.05 -4.36 -12.18
C LEU A 242 -28.42 -4.86 -12.64
N THR A 243 -28.42 -5.88 -13.49
CA THR A 243 -29.61 -6.70 -13.75
C THR A 243 -30.01 -7.50 -12.48
N PRO A 244 -31.23 -8.08 -12.43
CA PRO A 244 -31.59 -9.06 -11.40
C PRO A 244 -30.64 -10.27 -11.30
N ASP A 245 -29.97 -10.59 -12.40
CA ASP A 245 -28.95 -11.64 -12.53
C ASP A 245 -27.53 -11.12 -12.26
N LEU A 246 -27.41 -9.96 -11.58
CA LEU A 246 -26.17 -9.33 -11.10
C LEU A 246 -25.20 -8.82 -12.19
N ALA A 247 -25.54 -8.94 -13.47
CA ALA A 247 -24.70 -8.44 -14.56
C ALA A 247 -24.69 -6.89 -14.59
N PRO A 248 -23.53 -6.22 -14.65
CA PRO A 248 -23.44 -4.77 -14.57
C PRO A 248 -23.79 -4.08 -15.90
N ILE A 249 -24.51 -2.96 -15.82
CA ILE A 249 -25.00 -2.19 -16.98
C ILE A 249 -24.28 -0.85 -17.12
N THR A 250 -24.17 -0.10 -16.03
CA THR A 250 -23.58 1.24 -16.00
C THR A 250 -23.11 1.57 -14.59
N ALA A 251 -22.11 2.45 -14.47
CA ALA A 251 -21.59 2.87 -13.18
C ALA A 251 -21.14 4.33 -13.16
N GLY A 252 -20.97 4.85 -11.94
CA GLY A 252 -20.24 6.07 -11.64
C GLY A 252 -19.69 6.00 -10.22
N THR A 253 -18.95 7.03 -9.80
CA THR A 253 -18.49 7.16 -8.42
C THR A 253 -19.46 8.05 -7.64
N TYR A 254 -19.23 9.36 -7.69
CA TYR A 254 -20.06 10.40 -7.08
C TYR A 254 -20.96 11.09 -8.12
N PHE A 255 -22.21 11.36 -7.73
CA PHE A 255 -23.18 12.13 -8.51
C PHE A 255 -23.70 13.30 -7.67
N PRO A 256 -23.77 14.53 -8.22
CA PRO A 256 -24.20 15.69 -7.44
C PRO A 256 -25.71 15.69 -7.17
N PRO A 257 -26.19 16.38 -6.11
CA PRO A 257 -27.61 16.48 -5.80
C PRO A 257 -28.39 17.32 -6.82
N ASN A 258 -27.71 18.24 -7.53
CA ASN A 258 -28.26 19.11 -8.56
C ASN A 258 -27.35 19.11 -9.79
N ASP A 259 -27.94 19.25 -10.98
CA ASP A 259 -27.21 19.33 -12.26
C ASP A 259 -26.22 20.50 -12.21
N ARG A 260 -24.90 20.22 -12.27
CA ARG A 260 -23.86 21.25 -12.14
C ARG A 260 -22.63 20.94 -12.99
N TRP A 261 -22.06 21.98 -13.60
CA TRP A 261 -20.84 21.91 -14.43
C TRP A 261 -20.88 20.87 -15.57
N GLY A 262 -22.08 20.59 -16.11
CA GLY A 262 -22.29 19.57 -17.15
C GLY A 262 -22.43 18.13 -16.62
N MET A 263 -22.31 17.92 -15.31
CA MET A 263 -22.64 16.64 -14.67
C MET A 263 -24.15 16.61 -14.35
N PRO A 264 -24.88 15.54 -14.75
CA PRO A 264 -26.27 15.36 -14.35
C PRO A 264 -26.35 15.05 -12.85
N SER A 265 -27.42 15.48 -12.21
CA SER A 265 -27.72 15.10 -10.84
C SER A 265 -28.02 13.61 -10.70
N PHE A 266 -27.86 13.09 -9.49
CA PHE A 266 -28.23 11.72 -9.19
C PHE A 266 -29.71 11.43 -9.50
N LYS A 267 -30.63 12.38 -9.25
CA LYS A 267 -32.04 12.28 -9.65
C LYS A 267 -32.22 12.13 -11.18
N THR A 268 -31.51 12.91 -11.96
CA THR A 268 -31.52 12.84 -13.44
C THR A 268 -31.00 11.48 -13.92
N VAL A 269 -29.92 10.97 -13.32
CA VAL A 269 -29.32 9.66 -13.63
C VAL A 269 -30.28 8.52 -13.29
N LEU A 270 -30.82 8.48 -12.07
CA LEU A 270 -31.78 7.46 -11.61
C LEU A 270 -32.98 7.35 -12.56
N LYS A 271 -33.64 8.46 -12.90
CA LYS A 271 -34.81 8.47 -13.79
C LYS A 271 -34.47 8.03 -15.21
N ALA A 272 -33.32 8.47 -15.75
CA ALA A 272 -32.89 8.08 -17.09
C ALA A 272 -32.55 6.58 -17.19
N ILE A 273 -32.02 5.98 -16.12
CA ILE A 273 -31.72 4.56 -16.05
C ILE A 273 -32.99 3.72 -15.87
N ALA A 274 -33.93 4.16 -15.02
CA ALA A 274 -35.21 3.48 -14.82
C ALA A 274 -36.05 3.40 -16.12
N SER A 275 -36.17 4.51 -16.86
CA SER A 275 -36.86 4.52 -18.18
C SER A 275 -36.21 3.51 -19.14
N LYS A 276 -34.88 3.51 -19.26
CA LYS A 276 -34.17 2.60 -20.17
C LYS A 276 -34.40 1.13 -19.85
N TRP A 277 -34.56 0.76 -18.57
CA TRP A 277 -34.90 -0.61 -18.18
C TRP A 277 -36.30 -1.00 -18.63
N ALA A 278 -37.29 -0.14 -18.36
CA ALA A 278 -38.66 -0.37 -18.81
C ALA A 278 -38.79 -0.44 -20.34
N ASP A 279 -37.97 0.33 -21.08
CA ASP A 279 -38.02 0.42 -22.53
C ASP A 279 -37.21 -0.70 -23.25
N ASN A 280 -36.10 -1.20 -22.68
CA ASN A 280 -35.11 -2.02 -23.40
C ASN A 280 -34.47 -3.17 -22.55
N GLU A 281 -35.23 -3.77 -21.63
CA GLU A 281 -34.75 -4.80 -20.69
C GLU A 281 -33.85 -5.88 -21.30
N GLU A 282 -34.31 -6.58 -22.35
CA GLU A 282 -33.58 -7.71 -22.97
C GLU A 282 -32.22 -7.27 -23.54
N GLN A 283 -32.16 -6.08 -24.14
CA GLN A 283 -30.92 -5.52 -24.69
C GLN A 283 -29.92 -5.19 -23.58
N LEU A 284 -30.40 -4.69 -22.44
CA LEU A 284 -29.55 -4.40 -21.28
C LEU A 284 -29.04 -5.71 -20.65
N LYS A 285 -29.90 -6.72 -20.48
CA LYS A 285 -29.49 -8.06 -20.03
C LYS A 285 -28.41 -8.68 -20.93
N ALA A 286 -28.57 -8.59 -22.25
CA ALA A 286 -27.56 -9.05 -23.20
C ALA A 286 -26.22 -8.30 -23.06
N ALA A 287 -26.25 -6.96 -22.99
CA ALA A 287 -25.06 -6.14 -22.84
C ALA A 287 -24.30 -6.41 -21.52
N GLY A 288 -25.02 -6.61 -20.40
CA GLY A 288 -24.42 -6.98 -19.12
C GLY A 288 -23.71 -8.34 -19.18
N ASN A 289 -24.31 -9.32 -19.85
CA ASN A 289 -23.69 -10.64 -20.03
C ASN A 289 -22.45 -10.60 -20.93
N GLU A 290 -22.42 -9.77 -21.97
CA GLU A 290 -21.22 -9.52 -22.78
C GLU A 290 -20.08 -8.91 -21.94
N ILE A 291 -20.41 -8.00 -21.01
CA ILE A 291 -19.44 -7.39 -20.09
C ILE A 291 -18.88 -8.44 -19.12
N ILE A 292 -19.72 -9.29 -18.51
CA ILE A 292 -19.27 -10.40 -17.64
C ILE A 292 -18.33 -11.34 -18.40
N ALA A 293 -18.70 -11.75 -19.62
CA ALA A 293 -17.86 -12.60 -20.46
C ALA A 293 -16.51 -11.93 -20.81
N ALA A 294 -16.50 -10.62 -21.03
CA ALA A 294 -15.26 -9.87 -21.29
C ALA A 294 -14.35 -9.80 -20.04
N ILE A 295 -14.90 -9.60 -18.84
CA ILE A 295 -14.12 -9.60 -17.59
C ILE A 295 -13.57 -11.01 -17.32
N GLN A 296 -14.41 -12.05 -17.46
CA GLN A 296 -13.99 -13.44 -17.27
C GLN A 296 -12.80 -13.79 -18.19
N LYS A 297 -12.93 -13.49 -19.48
CA LYS A 297 -11.86 -13.73 -20.47
C LYS A 297 -10.59 -12.94 -20.18
N SER A 298 -10.69 -11.75 -19.59
CA SER A 298 -9.53 -10.88 -19.34
C SER A 298 -8.79 -11.18 -18.03
N LEU A 299 -9.44 -11.76 -17.02
CA LEU A 299 -8.90 -11.90 -15.65
C LEU A 299 -8.97 -13.31 -15.06
N CYS A 300 -9.62 -14.27 -15.74
CA CYS A 300 -9.79 -15.64 -15.22
C CYS A 300 -9.07 -16.68 -16.08
N GLU A 301 -9.11 -16.52 -17.40
CA GLU A 301 -8.61 -17.46 -18.41
C GLU A 301 -7.15 -17.14 -18.80
N LYS A 302 -6.29 -18.16 -18.94
CA LYS A 302 -4.93 -17.99 -19.44
C LYS A 302 -4.97 -17.69 -20.94
N THR A 303 -4.70 -16.45 -21.35
CA THR A 303 -4.94 -16.04 -22.75
C THR A 303 -3.84 -16.47 -23.73
N THR A 304 -2.68 -16.90 -23.23
CA THR A 304 -1.53 -17.30 -24.04
C THR A 304 -0.72 -18.46 -23.42
N GLU A 305 -0.02 -19.23 -24.26
CA GLU A 305 0.98 -20.22 -23.83
C GLU A 305 2.36 -19.59 -23.58
N ILE A 306 2.44 -18.33 -23.13
CA ILE A 306 3.73 -17.70 -22.81
C ILE A 306 4.29 -18.34 -21.54
N VAL A 307 5.49 -18.92 -21.66
CA VAL A 307 6.27 -19.46 -20.55
C VAL A 307 7.40 -18.49 -20.22
N PHE A 308 7.70 -18.31 -18.93
CA PHE A 308 8.88 -17.56 -18.50
C PHE A 308 10.15 -18.41 -18.61
N GLU A 309 10.87 -18.20 -19.70
CA GLU A 309 12.21 -18.77 -19.93
C GLU A 309 13.28 -18.08 -19.07
N PRO A 310 14.40 -18.76 -18.74
CA PRO A 310 15.49 -18.18 -17.95
C PRO A 310 16.00 -16.83 -18.50
N GLY A 311 15.98 -15.79 -17.66
CA GLY A 311 16.28 -14.40 -18.04
C GLY A 311 15.04 -13.54 -18.28
N SER A 312 13.83 -14.10 -18.14
CA SER A 312 12.59 -13.33 -18.24
C SER A 312 12.44 -12.32 -17.10
N ALA A 313 12.85 -12.67 -15.88
CA ALA A 313 12.88 -11.76 -14.74
C ALA A 313 13.75 -10.53 -15.03
N ASP A 314 14.94 -10.71 -15.61
CA ASP A 314 15.84 -9.63 -16.03
C ASP A 314 15.17 -8.73 -17.09
N ALA A 315 14.47 -9.30 -18.07
CA ALA A 315 13.78 -8.55 -19.11
C ALA A 315 12.61 -7.70 -18.55
N LYS A 316 11.73 -8.30 -17.73
CA LYS A 316 10.61 -7.58 -17.08
C LYS A 316 11.13 -6.55 -16.06
N LEU A 317 12.28 -6.79 -15.40
CA LEU A 317 12.98 -5.81 -14.57
C LEU A 317 13.43 -4.59 -15.37
N GLN A 318 14.08 -4.76 -16.53
CA GLN A 318 14.47 -3.63 -17.38
C GLN A 318 13.26 -2.82 -17.88
N GLU A 319 12.16 -3.48 -18.24
CA GLU A 319 10.91 -2.82 -18.60
C GLU A 319 10.36 -1.97 -17.46
N ALA A 320 10.21 -2.57 -16.27
CA ALA A 320 9.69 -1.92 -15.08
C ALA A 320 10.55 -0.70 -14.70
N MET A 321 11.88 -0.86 -14.68
CA MET A 321 12.80 0.23 -14.34
C MET A 321 12.74 1.40 -15.33
N ARG A 322 12.58 1.14 -16.63
CA ARG A 322 12.35 2.19 -17.63
C ARG A 322 11.09 3.00 -17.32
N ILE A 323 10.01 2.33 -16.91
CA ILE A 323 8.73 2.98 -16.59
C ILE A 323 8.83 3.74 -15.27
N PHE A 324 9.42 3.16 -14.22
CA PHE A 324 9.59 3.85 -12.93
C PHE A 324 10.46 5.10 -13.07
N LYS A 325 11.60 5.04 -13.77
CA LYS A 325 12.44 6.23 -14.05
C LYS A 325 11.70 7.29 -14.88
N GLN A 326 10.73 6.92 -15.72
CA GLN A 326 9.90 7.85 -16.48
C GLN A 326 8.74 8.47 -15.68
N ARG A 327 8.13 7.73 -14.75
CA ARG A 327 6.96 8.18 -13.96
C ARG A 327 7.29 8.76 -12.59
N HIS A 328 8.52 8.59 -12.10
CA HIS A 328 8.97 9.10 -10.82
C HIS A 328 8.99 10.64 -10.80
N ASP A 329 8.42 11.21 -9.75
CA ASP A 329 8.44 12.65 -9.49
C ASP A 329 9.80 13.05 -8.90
N THR A 330 10.69 13.58 -9.75
CA THR A 330 12.04 14.00 -9.34
C THR A 330 12.05 15.21 -8.40
N GLU A 331 10.92 15.90 -8.17
CA GLU A 331 10.79 17.01 -7.25
C GLU A 331 10.30 16.53 -5.88
N PHE A 332 9.12 15.90 -5.83
CA PHE A 332 8.40 15.52 -4.60
C PHE A 332 8.39 14.01 -4.30
N GLY A 333 9.03 13.17 -5.10
CA GLY A 333 8.95 11.71 -4.95
C GLY A 333 7.56 11.12 -5.20
N GLY A 334 7.48 9.79 -5.26
CA GLY A 334 6.30 9.05 -5.70
C GLY A 334 6.21 8.96 -7.22
N PHE A 335 5.10 8.38 -7.70
CA PHE A 335 4.88 8.13 -9.12
C PHE A 335 3.58 8.80 -9.58
N GLY A 336 3.64 9.56 -10.68
CA GLY A 336 2.49 10.34 -11.16
C GLY A 336 2.30 11.71 -10.49
N SER A 337 1.14 12.33 -10.74
CA SER A 337 0.87 13.74 -10.43
C SER A 337 0.08 13.92 -9.13
N HIS A 338 -1.25 13.81 -9.18
CA HIS A 338 -2.18 13.93 -8.06
C HIS A 338 -3.48 13.18 -8.39
N PRO A 339 -4.19 12.60 -7.41
CA PRO A 339 -3.76 12.36 -6.02
C PRO A 339 -2.50 11.47 -5.94
N LYS A 340 -1.84 11.46 -4.76
CA LYS A 340 -0.66 10.62 -4.51
C LYS A 340 -0.87 9.65 -3.36
N PHE A 341 -0.70 8.36 -3.66
CA PHE A 341 -0.73 7.24 -2.72
C PHE A 341 0.71 6.77 -2.42
N PRO A 342 1.00 6.21 -1.23
CA PRO A 342 2.32 5.67 -0.89
C PRO A 342 2.82 4.53 -1.79
N GLU A 343 1.91 3.76 -2.41
CA GLU A 343 2.20 2.68 -3.38
C GLU A 343 3.32 1.71 -2.93
N VAL A 344 3.21 1.21 -1.69
CA VAL A 344 4.32 0.53 -1.00
C VAL A 344 4.86 -0.70 -1.74
N SER A 345 4.03 -1.43 -2.47
CA SER A 345 4.43 -2.55 -3.34
C SER A 345 5.54 -2.13 -4.34
N ARG A 346 5.47 -0.91 -4.88
CA ARG A 346 6.52 -0.35 -5.77
C ARG A 346 7.79 -0.02 -5.00
N LEU A 347 7.68 0.52 -3.78
CA LEU A 347 8.84 0.85 -2.94
C LEU A 347 9.61 -0.42 -2.52
N ASN A 348 8.89 -1.46 -2.08
CA ASN A 348 9.49 -2.77 -1.77
C ASN A 348 10.17 -3.41 -2.98
N PHE A 349 9.54 -3.34 -4.16
CA PHE A 349 10.17 -3.79 -5.39
C PHE A 349 11.45 -3.01 -5.72
N LEU A 350 11.45 -1.68 -5.58
CA LEU A 350 12.64 -0.87 -5.84
C LEU A 350 13.81 -1.21 -4.91
N PHE A 351 13.55 -1.58 -3.65
CA PHE A 351 14.59 -2.13 -2.77
C PHE A 351 15.16 -3.46 -3.29
N HIS A 352 14.32 -4.35 -3.82
CA HIS A 352 14.79 -5.59 -4.42
C HIS A 352 15.54 -5.34 -5.74
N ALA A 353 15.00 -4.51 -6.62
CA ALA A 353 15.62 -4.07 -7.87
C ALA A 353 17.02 -3.48 -7.60
N TYR A 354 17.16 -2.59 -6.61
CA TYR A 354 18.47 -2.08 -6.17
C TYR A 354 19.42 -3.21 -5.74
N ILE A 355 18.95 -4.23 -5.01
CA ILE A 355 19.81 -5.34 -4.62
C ILE A 355 20.32 -6.13 -5.83
N VAL A 356 19.51 -6.31 -6.87
CA VAL A 356 19.86 -7.01 -8.12
C VAL A 356 20.77 -6.15 -9.03
N THR A 357 20.38 -4.90 -9.30
CA THR A 357 21.08 -4.03 -10.27
C THR A 357 22.27 -3.30 -9.70
N LYS A 358 22.26 -2.99 -8.39
CA LYS A 358 23.14 -2.03 -7.71
C LYS A 358 23.10 -0.61 -8.29
N ASP A 359 22.02 -0.25 -8.98
CA ASP A 359 21.78 1.08 -9.54
C ASP A 359 21.33 2.07 -8.46
N ILE A 360 22.14 3.08 -8.14
CA ILE A 360 21.86 4.02 -7.05
C ILE A 360 20.59 4.85 -7.33
N ASP A 361 20.34 5.24 -8.59
CA ASP A 361 19.10 5.93 -8.98
C ASP A 361 17.84 5.15 -8.54
N THR A 362 17.90 3.81 -8.55
CA THR A 362 16.79 2.93 -8.16
C THR A 362 16.50 3.04 -6.66
N LEU A 363 17.55 3.11 -5.83
CA LEU A 363 17.42 3.32 -4.39
C LEU A 363 16.96 4.74 -4.09
N ASP A 364 17.55 5.75 -4.75
CA ASP A 364 17.23 7.16 -4.56
C ASP A 364 15.76 7.48 -4.84
N MET A 365 15.15 6.86 -5.86
CA MET A 365 13.70 6.98 -6.10
C MET A 365 12.87 6.55 -4.87
N ALA A 366 13.20 5.39 -4.28
CA ALA A 366 12.45 4.87 -3.14
C ALA A 366 12.71 5.68 -1.86
N ILE A 367 13.97 6.02 -1.58
CA ILE A 367 14.38 6.79 -0.39
C ILE A 367 13.85 8.23 -0.46
N LYS A 368 13.94 8.90 -1.61
CA LYS A 368 13.36 10.23 -1.81
C LYS A 368 11.84 10.21 -1.63
N THR A 369 11.16 9.17 -2.12
CA THR A 369 9.71 9.01 -1.94
C THR A 369 9.35 8.87 -0.46
N LEU A 370 10.02 7.98 0.28
CA LEU A 370 9.79 7.79 1.72
C LEU A 370 10.09 9.04 2.56
N HIS A 371 11.13 9.82 2.22
CA HIS A 371 11.39 11.11 2.89
C HIS A 371 10.30 12.14 2.61
N ASN A 372 9.77 12.23 1.39
CA ASN A 372 8.68 13.17 1.09
C ASN A 372 7.36 12.75 1.74
N ILE A 373 7.07 11.45 1.83
CA ILE A 373 5.94 10.90 2.58
C ILE A 373 6.06 11.26 4.08
N GLY A 374 7.23 11.00 4.69
CA GLY A 374 7.47 11.25 6.13
C GLY A 374 7.57 12.73 6.51
N ARG A 375 7.95 13.60 5.58
CA ARG A 375 7.96 15.06 5.75
C ARG A 375 6.61 15.71 5.41
N GLY A 376 5.79 15.04 4.59
CA GLY A 376 4.50 15.51 4.12
C GLY A 376 3.46 15.71 5.21
N GLY A 377 2.33 16.33 4.85
CA GLY A 377 1.17 16.49 5.73
C GLY A 377 0.27 15.24 5.78
N ILE A 378 0.55 14.22 4.95
CA ILE A 378 0.00 12.87 5.15
C ILE A 378 0.61 12.17 6.38
N HIS A 379 1.80 12.57 6.84
CA HIS A 379 2.33 12.13 8.13
C HIS A 379 1.73 12.97 9.24
N ASP A 380 1.10 12.33 10.22
CA ASP A 380 0.58 13.03 11.38
C ASP A 380 1.69 13.27 12.41
N HIS A 381 2.43 14.36 12.26
CA HIS A 381 3.57 14.72 13.10
C HIS A 381 3.27 14.82 14.61
N VAL A 382 1.99 14.86 15.03
CA VAL A 382 1.57 15.05 16.44
C VAL A 382 1.25 13.73 17.15
N PHE A 383 0.48 12.81 16.54
CA PHE A 383 0.19 11.48 17.13
C PHE A 383 0.98 10.35 16.48
N GLY A 384 1.43 10.50 15.24
CA GLY A 384 2.03 9.45 14.41
C GLY A 384 1.01 8.76 13.51
N GLY A 385 1.51 7.81 12.72
CA GLY A 385 0.75 7.18 11.64
C GLY A 385 0.54 8.09 10.43
N PHE A 386 0.05 7.50 9.35
CA PHE A 386 -0.09 8.17 8.05
C PHE A 386 -1.55 8.13 7.57
N ALA A 387 -2.00 9.25 7.03
CA ALA A 387 -3.20 9.30 6.20
C ALA A 387 -2.96 8.53 4.89
N ARG A 388 -4.00 7.89 4.34
CA ARG A 388 -3.90 6.99 3.19
C ARG A 388 -3.28 7.64 1.95
N TYR A 389 -3.65 8.89 1.64
CA TYR A 389 -3.17 9.57 0.44
C TYR A 389 -3.27 11.09 0.52
N SER A 390 -2.53 11.77 -0.37
CA SER A 390 -2.61 13.21 -0.56
C SER A 390 -3.45 13.57 -1.79
N VAL A 391 -4.28 14.61 -1.68
CA VAL A 391 -4.99 15.18 -2.84
C VAL A 391 -4.07 15.94 -3.80
N ASP A 392 -2.85 16.27 -3.37
CA ASP A 392 -1.89 17.06 -4.15
C ASP A 392 -0.56 16.33 -4.41
N ARG A 393 0.20 16.88 -5.38
CA ARG A 393 1.51 16.36 -5.83
C ARG A 393 2.60 16.48 -4.76
N LYS A 394 2.42 17.33 -3.74
CA LYS A 394 3.44 17.75 -2.77
C LYS A 394 3.35 16.98 -1.45
N TRP A 395 2.52 15.93 -1.38
CA TRP A 395 2.21 15.17 -0.16
C TRP A 395 1.67 16.03 0.98
N HIS A 396 1.02 17.16 0.66
CA HIS A 396 0.71 18.18 1.66
C HIS A 396 -0.69 18.03 2.24
N VAL A 397 -1.74 18.17 1.42
CA VAL A 397 -3.12 18.04 1.89
C VAL A 397 -3.51 16.56 1.82
N PRO A 398 -3.84 15.90 2.94
CA PRO A 398 -4.31 14.52 2.97
C PRO A 398 -5.83 14.45 2.72
N HIS A 399 -6.31 13.28 2.32
CA HIS A 399 -7.61 12.83 2.84
C HIS A 399 -7.34 12.12 4.17
N PHE A 400 -7.98 12.54 5.25
CA PHE A 400 -7.49 12.26 6.61
C PHE A 400 -7.73 10.83 7.12
N GLU A 401 -8.36 9.96 6.33
CA GLU A 401 -8.55 8.54 6.64
C GLU A 401 -7.22 7.83 6.92
N LYS A 402 -7.13 7.12 8.05
CA LYS A 402 -5.95 6.33 8.44
C LYS A 402 -6.28 4.85 8.43
N MET A 403 -5.78 4.12 7.43
CA MET A 403 -6.05 2.70 7.28
C MET A 403 -4.93 1.81 7.82
N LEU A 404 -5.29 0.66 8.40
CA LEU A 404 -4.34 -0.28 9.02
C LEU A 404 -3.36 -0.88 8.00
N TYR A 405 -3.82 -1.18 6.78
CA TYR A 405 -2.97 -1.76 5.73
C TYR A 405 -1.87 -0.77 5.28
N ASP A 406 -2.16 0.53 5.22
CA ASP A 406 -1.13 1.55 4.92
C ASP A 406 -0.10 1.61 6.04
N GLN A 407 -0.53 1.56 7.31
CA GLN A 407 0.40 1.54 8.46
C GLN A 407 1.32 0.31 8.42
N GLY A 408 0.77 -0.90 8.26
CA GLY A 408 1.54 -2.15 8.24
C GLY A 408 2.53 -2.22 7.06
N GLN A 409 2.13 -1.69 5.91
CA GLN A 409 2.98 -1.58 4.72
C GLN A 409 4.06 -0.50 4.87
N LEU A 410 3.73 0.72 5.29
CA LEU A 410 4.72 1.78 5.49
C LEU A 410 5.74 1.42 6.58
N MET A 411 5.30 0.82 7.70
CA MET A 411 6.20 0.29 8.73
C MET A 411 7.15 -0.77 8.14
N SER A 412 6.64 -1.63 7.24
CA SER A 412 7.47 -2.58 6.49
C SER A 412 8.48 -1.88 5.57
N ALA A 413 8.09 -0.80 4.88
CA ALA A 413 8.92 -0.10 3.90
C ALA A 413 10.04 0.71 4.58
N TYR A 414 9.69 1.53 5.58
CA TYR A 414 10.64 2.30 6.38
C TYR A 414 11.66 1.39 7.09
N GLY A 415 11.23 0.25 7.62
CA GLY A 415 12.14 -0.75 8.21
C GLY A 415 13.13 -1.34 7.17
N ASN A 416 12.69 -1.61 5.93
CA ASN A 416 13.59 -2.07 4.87
C ASN A 416 14.57 -0.97 4.44
N ALA A 417 14.08 0.27 4.32
CA ALA A 417 14.87 1.44 3.93
C ALA A 417 15.96 1.74 4.97
N TYR A 418 15.63 1.76 6.27
CA TYR A 418 16.62 1.88 7.35
C TYR A 418 17.68 0.77 7.30
N LYS A 419 17.28 -0.47 7.01
CA LYS A 419 18.21 -1.60 6.88
C LYS A 419 19.14 -1.51 5.66
N LEU A 420 18.80 -0.69 4.67
CA LEU A 420 19.63 -0.38 3.51
C LEU A 420 20.55 0.82 3.79
N THR A 421 20.02 1.95 4.27
CA THR A 421 20.77 3.22 4.33
C THR A 421 21.30 3.60 5.71
N ARG A 422 20.73 3.06 6.79
CA ARG A 422 20.97 3.46 8.20
C ARG A 422 20.62 4.92 8.52
N GLU A 423 19.79 5.56 7.71
CA GLU A 423 19.27 6.89 8.03
C GLU A 423 18.23 6.81 9.15
N GLU A 424 18.61 7.26 10.35
CA GLU A 424 17.75 7.27 11.55
C GLU A 424 16.34 7.87 11.34
N PRO A 425 16.11 8.95 10.55
CA PRO A 425 14.75 9.44 10.29
C PRO A 425 13.80 8.39 9.70
N LEU A 426 14.31 7.42 8.93
CA LEU A 426 13.49 6.32 8.41
C LEU A 426 13.02 5.40 9.53
N LEU A 427 13.84 5.17 10.55
CA LEU A 427 13.47 4.40 11.74
C LEU A 427 12.52 5.20 12.65
N GLU A 428 12.72 6.52 12.78
CA GLU A 428 11.80 7.43 13.47
C GLU A 428 10.37 7.38 12.89
N TYR A 429 10.23 7.38 11.55
CA TYR A 429 8.92 7.24 10.90
C TYR A 429 8.25 5.87 11.18
N ALA A 430 9.02 4.78 11.17
CA ALA A 430 8.48 3.45 11.51
C ALA A 430 8.04 3.34 12.98
N ASP A 431 8.79 3.95 13.90
CA ASP A 431 8.44 4.04 15.33
C ASP A 431 7.20 4.92 15.55
N GLY A 432 7.06 6.01 14.79
CA GLY A 432 5.85 6.85 14.78
C GLY A 432 4.59 6.08 14.37
N ILE A 433 4.70 5.17 13.40
CA ILE A 433 3.61 4.23 13.04
C ILE A 433 3.34 3.26 14.19
N TYR A 434 4.38 2.62 14.74
CA TYR A 434 4.23 1.66 15.84
C TYR A 434 3.50 2.28 17.04
N ARG A 435 3.88 3.51 17.43
CA ARG A 435 3.26 4.25 18.53
C ARG A 435 1.78 4.51 18.25
N TYR A 436 1.43 4.98 17.05
CA TYR A 436 0.03 5.18 16.65
C TYR A 436 -0.78 3.87 16.73
N LEU A 437 -0.27 2.79 16.12
CA LEU A 437 -0.95 1.50 16.13
C LEU A 437 -1.23 0.99 17.55
N THR A 438 -0.26 1.10 18.46
CA THR A 438 -0.38 0.59 19.84
C THR A 438 -1.11 1.54 20.80
N THR A 439 -1.34 2.80 20.42
CA THR A 439 -2.06 3.78 21.24
C THR A 439 -3.53 3.91 20.82
N ASP A 440 -3.79 3.92 19.51
CA ASP A 440 -5.08 4.34 18.95
C ASP A 440 -5.85 3.21 18.25
N LEU A 441 -5.15 2.22 17.65
CA LEU A 441 -5.76 1.13 16.88
C LEU A 441 -5.66 -0.26 17.53
N GLN A 442 -5.05 -0.44 18.69
CA GLN A 442 -4.90 -1.77 19.29
C GLN A 442 -6.11 -2.18 20.16
N HIS A 443 -6.74 -3.30 19.83
CA HIS A 443 -7.67 -4.00 20.73
C HIS A 443 -6.86 -4.62 21.89
N PRO A 444 -7.32 -4.55 23.16
CA PRO A 444 -6.58 -5.07 24.32
C PRO A 444 -6.15 -6.54 24.23
N GLY A 445 -6.89 -7.36 23.49
CA GLY A 445 -6.54 -8.76 23.21
C GLY A 445 -5.30 -8.95 22.31
N GLY A 446 -4.88 -7.92 21.55
CA GLY A 446 -3.65 -7.91 20.76
C GLY A 446 -3.82 -7.65 19.26
N GLY A 447 -5.02 -7.84 18.71
CA GLY A 447 -5.38 -7.49 17.33
C GLY A 447 -5.47 -5.97 17.11
N PHE A 448 -5.49 -5.54 15.85
CA PHE A 448 -5.58 -4.13 15.46
C PHE A 448 -6.83 -3.84 14.62
N TYR A 449 -7.45 -2.71 14.93
CA TYR A 449 -8.62 -2.12 14.28
C TYR A 449 -8.32 -1.59 12.88
N ALA A 450 -9.34 -1.58 12.02
CA ALA A 450 -9.23 -1.36 10.58
C ALA A 450 -8.77 0.06 10.21
N GLY A 451 -9.20 1.08 10.96
CA GLY A 451 -8.75 2.46 10.75
C GLY A 451 -9.51 3.51 11.53
N GLU A 452 -9.17 4.78 11.27
CA GLU A 452 -9.90 5.95 11.74
C GLU A 452 -10.49 6.75 10.57
N ASP A 453 -11.69 7.30 10.79
CA ASP A 453 -12.46 8.14 9.88
C ASP A 453 -11.70 9.41 9.45
N ALA A 454 -11.90 9.88 8.22
CA ALA A 454 -11.38 11.17 7.77
C ALA A 454 -12.09 12.35 8.47
N ASP A 455 -13.35 12.13 8.85
CA ASP A 455 -14.27 13.15 9.31
C ASP A 455 -14.48 13.08 10.84
N SER A 456 -14.47 14.24 11.49
CA SER A 456 -14.80 14.37 12.91
C SER A 456 -15.68 15.59 13.15
N LEU A 457 -16.36 15.63 14.31
CA LEU A 457 -17.06 16.85 14.71
C LEU A 457 -16.01 17.96 15.03
N PRO A 458 -16.23 19.22 14.62
CA PRO A 458 -15.38 20.33 15.04
C PRO A 458 -15.43 20.55 16.56
N LYS A 459 -16.61 20.36 17.17
CA LYS A 459 -16.85 20.39 18.61
C LYS A 459 -17.87 19.33 19.02
N ALA A 460 -17.93 19.01 20.31
CA ALA A 460 -18.80 17.95 20.83
C ALA A 460 -20.31 18.27 20.69
N GLU A 461 -20.66 19.56 20.61
CA GLU A 461 -22.04 20.03 20.40
C GLU A 461 -22.47 20.13 18.93
N ASP A 462 -21.56 19.97 17.97
CA ASP A 462 -21.89 20.04 16.54
C ASP A 462 -22.58 18.73 16.07
N SER A 463 -23.52 18.84 15.13
CA SER A 463 -24.22 17.69 14.54
C SER A 463 -23.61 17.20 13.22
N LYS A 464 -22.76 18.00 12.59
CA LYS A 464 -22.14 17.70 11.29
C LYS A 464 -20.63 17.50 11.45
N LYS A 465 -20.12 16.35 11.02
CA LYS A 465 -18.68 16.12 10.89
C LYS A 465 -18.11 16.89 9.68
N ILE A 466 -16.84 17.24 9.74
CA ILE A 466 -16.08 17.72 8.58
C ILE A 466 -14.69 17.07 8.55
N GLU A 467 -14.17 16.89 7.33
CA GLU A 467 -12.82 16.40 7.10
C GLU A 467 -11.75 17.30 7.78
N GLY A 468 -10.80 16.67 8.48
CA GLY A 468 -9.63 17.35 9.05
C GLY A 468 -9.87 18.17 10.33
N ALA A 469 -11.11 18.24 10.85
CA ALA A 469 -11.44 18.96 12.09
C ALA A 469 -10.58 18.53 13.30
N PHE A 470 -10.35 17.23 13.48
CA PHE A 470 -9.47 16.70 14.51
C PHE A 470 -8.02 17.15 14.28
N TYR A 471 -7.51 17.04 13.05
CA TYR A 471 -6.09 17.05 12.75
C TYR A 471 -5.47 18.44 12.49
N ALA A 472 -6.21 19.38 11.90
CA ALA A 472 -5.68 20.65 11.41
C ALA A 472 -5.69 21.78 12.46
N TRP A 473 -4.79 22.77 12.32
CA TRP A 473 -4.52 23.78 13.35
C TRP A 473 -4.65 25.22 12.83
N THR A 474 -5.19 26.15 13.62
CA THR A 474 -5.00 27.59 13.32
C THR A 474 -3.61 28.06 13.76
N TYR A 475 -3.10 29.12 13.13
CA TYR A 475 -1.83 29.75 13.53
C TYR A 475 -1.83 30.17 15.01
N ASP A 476 -2.95 30.76 15.46
CA ASP A 476 -3.13 31.25 16.82
C ASP A 476 -3.45 30.14 17.83
N GLU A 477 -3.93 28.96 17.41
CA GLU A 477 -3.96 27.77 18.27
C GLU A 477 -2.55 27.35 18.65
N VAL A 478 -1.63 27.23 17.68
CA VAL A 478 -0.25 26.83 17.93
C VAL A 478 0.51 27.91 18.72
N LYS A 479 0.34 29.21 18.38
CA LYS A 479 0.99 30.30 19.13
C LYS A 479 0.56 30.33 20.60
N ARG A 480 -0.73 30.15 20.88
CA ARG A 480 -1.24 30.05 22.26
C ARG A 480 -0.74 28.79 22.97
N ALA A 481 -0.77 27.63 22.31
CA ALA A 481 -0.28 26.39 22.89
C ALA A 481 1.15 26.50 23.43
N ILE A 482 2.06 27.16 22.70
CA ILE A 482 3.44 27.39 23.13
C ILE A 482 3.51 28.42 24.28
N ASN A 483 2.80 29.55 24.15
CA ASN A 483 2.78 30.59 25.19
C ASN A 483 2.23 30.11 26.53
N ASP A 484 1.14 29.34 26.50
CA ASP A 484 0.42 28.84 27.67
C ASP A 484 1.16 27.67 28.35
N ASN A 485 2.18 27.10 27.69
CA ASN A 485 3.04 26.00 28.18
C ASN A 485 4.54 26.41 28.19
N LYS A 486 4.85 27.71 28.31
CA LYS A 486 6.23 28.23 28.21
C LYS A 486 7.19 27.64 29.26
N ASP A 487 6.66 27.21 30.41
CA ASP A 487 7.35 26.49 31.49
C ASP A 487 8.01 25.20 31.00
N LYS A 488 7.40 24.50 30.04
CA LYS A 488 7.94 23.26 29.48
C LYS A 488 9.21 23.46 28.64
N TYR A 489 9.60 24.71 28.37
CA TYR A 489 10.76 25.07 27.56
C TYR A 489 11.87 25.76 28.38
N GLU A 490 11.80 25.76 29.72
CA GLU A 490 12.77 26.45 30.60
C GLU A 490 14.24 26.06 30.37
N ASP A 491 14.51 24.83 29.91
CA ASP A 491 15.86 24.35 29.55
C ASP A 491 16.42 24.97 28.25
N LEU A 492 15.60 25.68 27.46
CA LEU A 492 16.00 26.29 26.19
C LEU A 492 16.32 27.79 26.39
N PRO A 493 17.46 28.29 25.89
CA PRO A 493 17.87 29.69 26.06
C PRO A 493 17.17 30.62 25.06
N MET A 494 15.83 30.63 25.07
CA MET A 494 14.98 31.39 24.15
C MET A 494 13.56 31.55 24.71
N ASP A 495 12.90 32.65 24.36
CA ASP A 495 11.51 32.89 24.74
C ASP A 495 10.50 32.13 23.85
N ALA A 496 9.23 32.12 24.29
CA ALA A 496 8.13 31.47 23.60
C ALA A 496 7.86 32.03 22.20
N GLU A 497 8.22 33.29 21.92
CA GLU A 497 8.04 33.89 20.59
C GLU A 497 9.08 33.36 19.60
N LYS A 498 10.36 33.29 19.99
CA LYS A 498 11.40 32.65 19.19
C LYS A 498 11.13 31.15 18.99
N ILE A 499 10.65 30.44 20.00
CA ILE A 499 10.26 29.02 19.89
C ILE A 499 9.12 28.86 18.88
N PHE A 500 8.10 29.72 18.95
CA PHE A 500 7.00 29.72 17.99
C PHE A 500 7.47 30.03 16.57
N ASP A 501 8.34 31.01 16.35
CA ASP A 501 8.88 31.33 15.02
C ASP A 501 9.70 30.18 14.42
N ILE A 502 10.49 29.46 15.23
CA ILE A 502 11.21 28.25 14.81
C ILE A 502 10.22 27.16 14.41
N TYR A 503 9.25 26.83 15.27
CA TYR A 503 8.28 25.77 15.03
C TYR A 503 7.37 26.08 13.83
N SER A 504 6.87 27.32 13.76
CA SER A 504 6.08 27.87 12.65
C SER A 504 6.82 27.74 11.32
N LYS A 505 8.12 28.07 11.30
CA LYS A 505 8.91 27.97 10.07
C LYS A 505 9.29 26.53 9.70
N TYR A 506 9.50 25.65 10.69
CA TYR A 506 9.79 24.23 10.47
C TYR A 506 8.61 23.49 9.81
N TYR A 507 7.38 23.74 10.29
CA TYR A 507 6.15 23.09 9.81
C TYR A 507 5.33 23.89 8.77
N ASP A 508 5.91 24.95 8.18
CA ASP A 508 5.29 25.83 7.17
C ASP A 508 3.91 26.40 7.58
N LEU A 509 3.80 26.83 8.85
CA LEU A 509 2.59 27.48 9.36
C LEU A 509 2.46 28.90 8.78
N LYS A 510 1.22 29.27 8.44
CA LYS A 510 0.86 30.59 7.89
C LYS A 510 -0.32 31.18 8.65
N PRO A 511 -0.35 32.50 8.92
CA PRO A 511 -1.49 33.16 9.57
C PRO A 511 -2.84 32.95 8.86
N THR A 512 -2.82 32.84 7.54
CA THR A 512 -4.01 32.62 6.68
C THR A 512 -4.36 31.15 6.47
N GLY A 513 -3.66 30.22 7.14
CA GLY A 513 -3.64 28.80 6.75
C GLY A 513 -2.68 28.53 5.58
N ASN A 514 -2.28 27.27 5.43
CA ASN A 514 -1.31 26.83 4.40
C ASN A 514 -1.91 25.92 3.32
N VAL A 515 -3.19 25.58 3.44
CA VAL A 515 -3.98 24.81 2.45
C VAL A 515 -4.42 25.74 1.30
N GLU A 516 -4.20 25.31 0.07
CA GLU A 516 -4.67 26.02 -1.13
C GLU A 516 -6.17 25.75 -1.35
N PRO A 517 -7.03 26.75 -1.63
CA PRO A 517 -8.47 26.52 -1.82
C PRO A 517 -8.84 25.54 -2.94
N ALA A 518 -7.94 25.32 -3.91
CA ALA A 518 -8.14 24.32 -4.97
C ALA A 518 -7.97 22.87 -4.47
N SER A 519 -7.33 22.65 -3.32
CA SER A 519 -7.16 21.35 -2.66
C SER A 519 -8.23 21.08 -1.60
N ASP A 520 -9.11 22.03 -1.31
CA ASP A 520 -10.20 21.93 -0.33
C ASP A 520 -11.49 22.52 -0.94
N PRO A 521 -12.18 21.76 -1.82
CA PRO A 521 -13.36 22.26 -2.53
C PRO A 521 -14.57 22.51 -1.61
N HIS A 522 -14.57 21.92 -0.40
CA HIS A 522 -15.61 22.11 0.61
C HIS A 522 -15.33 23.28 1.56
N GLY A 523 -14.08 23.75 1.63
CA GLY A 523 -13.67 24.87 2.46
C GLY A 523 -13.52 24.53 3.95
N HIS A 524 -13.39 23.25 4.31
CA HIS A 524 -13.28 22.76 5.68
C HIS A 524 -11.95 23.17 6.37
N LEU A 525 -10.91 23.43 5.56
CA LEU A 525 -9.54 23.74 5.98
C LEU A 525 -9.19 25.23 5.79
N ASN A 526 -10.17 26.09 5.47
CA ASN A 526 -9.97 27.53 5.38
C ASN A 526 -9.38 28.11 6.67
N GLY A 527 -8.26 28.84 6.57
CA GLY A 527 -7.55 29.38 7.73
C GLY A 527 -6.80 28.35 8.58
N LYS A 528 -6.80 27.07 8.18
CA LYS A 528 -6.10 25.99 8.87
C LYS A 528 -4.76 25.67 8.24
N ASN A 529 -3.88 25.12 9.06
CA ASN A 529 -2.56 24.66 8.70
C ASN A 529 -2.46 23.15 8.92
N ILE A 530 -1.82 22.49 7.97
CA ILE A 530 -1.38 21.10 8.07
C ILE A 530 0.14 21.14 8.29
N LEU A 531 0.64 20.40 9.26
CA LEU A 531 2.07 20.40 9.58
C LEU A 531 2.85 19.72 8.45
N ILE A 532 3.79 20.43 7.83
CA ILE A 532 4.63 19.89 6.74
C ILE A 532 6.06 20.43 6.80
N ILE A 533 7.02 19.52 6.71
CA ILE A 533 8.45 19.85 6.76
C ILE A 533 8.92 20.22 5.36
N ARG A 534 9.07 21.52 5.10
CA ARG A 534 9.50 22.07 3.79
C ARG A 534 11.02 22.28 3.67
N GLN A 535 11.73 22.35 4.79
CA GLN A 535 13.17 22.60 4.87
C GLN A 535 13.82 21.53 5.74
N THR A 536 15.11 21.27 5.55
CA THR A 536 15.85 20.32 6.37
C THR A 536 16.15 20.87 7.77
N ASP A 537 16.46 19.97 8.72
CA ASP A 537 16.90 20.33 10.07
C ASP A 537 18.09 21.31 10.00
N GLU A 538 19.03 21.08 9.09
CA GLU A 538 20.22 21.91 8.87
C GLU A 538 19.88 23.34 8.43
N GLU A 539 18.98 23.50 7.45
CA GLU A 539 18.55 24.83 6.97
C GLU A 539 17.85 25.63 8.08
N ILE A 540 17.06 24.97 8.91
CA ILE A 540 16.35 25.59 10.03
C ILE A 540 17.32 25.96 11.16
N CYS A 541 18.25 25.06 11.51
CA CYS A 541 19.33 25.34 12.46
C CYS A 541 20.18 26.54 12.03
N GLN A 542 20.59 26.59 10.75
CA GLN A 542 21.35 27.70 10.18
C GLN A 542 20.54 29.01 10.20
N LYS A 543 19.25 28.97 9.86
CA LYS A 543 18.40 30.17 9.78
C LYS A 543 18.20 30.85 11.14
N PHE A 544 18.03 30.07 12.22
CA PHE A 544 17.72 30.59 13.56
C PHE A 544 18.92 30.63 14.51
N SER A 545 20.10 30.23 14.03
CA SER A 545 21.34 30.08 14.81
C SER A 545 21.12 29.21 16.06
N ILE A 546 20.57 28.02 15.85
CA ILE A 546 20.31 27.00 16.89
C ILE A 546 20.97 25.67 16.52
N GLU A 547 21.22 24.82 17.51
CA GLU A 547 21.77 23.48 17.29
C GLU A 547 20.65 22.45 17.05
N ARG A 548 20.99 21.33 16.37
CA ARG A 548 20.01 20.24 16.10
C ARG A 548 19.33 19.69 17.36
N PRO A 549 20.01 19.48 18.51
CA PRO A 549 19.35 19.04 19.73
C PRO A 549 18.26 20.01 20.20
N GLN A 550 18.49 21.32 20.08
CA GLN A 550 17.51 22.36 20.42
C GLN A 550 16.29 22.29 19.50
N LEU A 551 16.50 22.15 18.19
CA LEU A 551 15.39 21.98 17.23
C LEU A 551 14.57 20.73 17.54
N LYS A 552 15.21 19.58 17.79
CA LYS A 552 14.52 18.34 18.16
C LYS A 552 13.77 18.46 19.48
N GLN A 553 14.33 19.15 20.47
CA GLN A 553 13.67 19.44 21.75
C GLN A 553 12.44 20.33 21.58
N ILE A 554 12.54 21.42 20.79
CA ILE A 554 11.41 22.29 20.44
C ILE A 554 10.30 21.47 19.78
N THR A 555 10.61 20.76 18.68
CA THR A 555 9.58 20.01 17.94
C THR A 555 8.95 18.91 18.80
N ARG A 556 9.74 18.22 19.64
CA ARG A 556 9.22 17.19 20.56
C ARG A 556 8.26 17.79 21.58
N ILE A 557 8.67 18.82 22.33
CA ILE A 557 7.86 19.42 23.40
C ILE A 557 6.60 20.06 22.82
N THR A 558 6.70 20.80 21.72
CA THR A 558 5.52 21.39 21.08
C THR A 558 4.57 20.31 20.56
N ASN A 559 5.07 19.23 19.94
CA ASN A 559 4.21 18.14 19.48
C ASN A 559 3.56 17.40 20.66
N GLU A 560 4.24 17.24 21.81
CA GLU A 560 3.65 16.71 23.05
C GLU A 560 2.55 17.63 23.60
N VAL A 561 2.74 18.96 23.60
CA VAL A 561 1.70 19.93 24.01
C VAL A 561 0.49 19.89 23.06
N LEU A 562 0.72 19.88 21.75
CA LEU A 562 -0.35 19.73 20.76
C LEU A 562 -1.03 18.35 20.85
N ASN A 563 -0.32 17.32 21.31
CA ASN A 563 -0.89 15.99 21.55
C ASN A 563 -1.97 16.05 22.64
N GLU A 564 -1.65 16.60 23.80
CA GLU A 564 -2.60 16.76 24.91
C GLU A 564 -3.78 17.67 24.55
N ILE A 565 -3.54 18.76 23.82
CA ILE A 565 -4.63 19.64 23.34
C ILE A 565 -5.58 18.88 22.39
N ARG A 566 -5.03 18.09 21.45
CA ARG A 566 -5.85 17.37 20.46
C ARG A 566 -6.60 16.17 21.05
N LYS A 567 -6.12 15.56 22.15
CA LYS A 567 -6.89 14.55 22.91
C LYS A 567 -8.25 15.07 23.42
N LEU A 568 -8.42 16.38 23.56
CA LEU A 568 -9.67 17.02 23.98
C LEU A 568 -10.64 17.33 22.82
N ARG A 569 -10.22 17.14 21.55
CA ARG A 569 -11.10 17.31 20.39
C ARG A 569 -11.98 16.05 20.22
N PRO A 570 -13.20 16.17 19.66
CA PRO A 570 -13.97 15.01 19.24
C PRO A 570 -13.13 14.17 18.26
N ARG A 571 -12.87 12.91 18.63
CA ARG A 571 -12.09 12.02 17.77
C ARG A 571 -12.87 11.65 16.50
N PRO A 572 -12.18 11.32 15.40
CA PRO A 572 -12.81 10.62 14.29
C PRO A 572 -13.38 9.28 14.77
N HIS A 573 -14.33 8.74 14.01
CA HIS A 573 -14.90 7.42 14.33
C HIS A 573 -13.84 6.32 14.13
N LEU A 574 -13.77 5.39 15.07
CA LEU A 574 -12.92 4.20 14.97
C LEU A 574 -13.68 3.10 14.24
N ASP A 575 -13.10 2.57 13.18
CA ASP A 575 -13.60 1.35 12.54
C ASP A 575 -13.14 0.13 13.35
N THR A 576 -14.06 -0.45 14.13
CA THR A 576 -13.75 -1.53 15.08
C THR A 576 -13.58 -2.91 14.44
N LYS A 577 -13.63 -3.03 13.10
CA LYS A 577 -13.27 -4.27 12.40
C LYS A 577 -11.81 -4.64 12.64
N ILE A 578 -11.54 -5.91 12.92
CA ILE A 578 -10.20 -6.49 13.02
C ILE A 578 -10.03 -7.48 11.87
N ILE A 579 -9.47 -7.01 10.76
CA ILE A 579 -9.39 -7.72 9.48
C ILE A 579 -8.13 -8.58 9.40
N CYS A 580 -8.27 -9.84 8.98
CA CYS A 580 -7.17 -10.81 8.98
C CYS A 580 -6.01 -10.41 8.05
N SER A 581 -6.28 -10.09 6.78
CA SER A 581 -5.24 -9.70 5.82
C SER A 581 -4.41 -8.49 6.31
N TRP A 582 -5.07 -7.46 6.83
CA TRP A 582 -4.42 -6.23 7.30
C TRP A 582 -3.59 -6.44 8.56
N ASN A 583 -4.08 -7.26 9.49
CA ASN A 583 -3.30 -7.69 10.65
C ASN A 583 -2.07 -8.54 10.23
N GLY A 584 -2.16 -9.33 9.15
CA GLY A 584 -1.00 -10.00 8.53
C GLY A 584 0.07 -9.03 8.02
N LEU A 585 -0.34 -7.91 7.40
CA LEU A 585 0.57 -6.84 6.97
C LEU A 585 1.24 -6.14 8.16
N VAL A 586 0.49 -5.88 9.25
CA VAL A 586 1.05 -5.35 10.51
C VAL A 586 2.05 -6.32 11.13
N LEU A 587 1.76 -7.63 11.14
CA LEU A 587 2.68 -8.65 11.61
C LEU A 587 4.00 -8.65 10.81
N SER A 588 3.93 -8.52 9.48
CA SER A 588 5.12 -8.30 8.62
C SER A 588 5.88 -7.03 9.04
N GLY A 589 5.19 -5.90 9.24
CA GLY A 589 5.79 -4.62 9.61
C GLY A 589 6.50 -4.66 10.97
N LEU A 590 5.83 -5.17 12.01
CA LEU A 590 6.40 -5.37 13.35
C LEU A 590 7.63 -6.27 13.31
N SER A 591 7.59 -7.33 12.50
CA SER A 591 8.68 -8.28 12.35
C SER A 591 9.87 -7.67 11.60
N LYS A 592 9.63 -6.85 10.57
CA LYS A 592 10.69 -6.09 9.87
C LYS A 592 11.32 -5.04 10.78
N LEU A 593 10.52 -4.32 11.57
CA LEU A 593 10.99 -3.35 12.55
C LEU A 593 11.80 -4.00 13.68
N GLY A 594 11.35 -5.15 14.20
CA GLY A 594 12.11 -5.99 15.12
C GLY A 594 13.41 -6.58 14.55
N ASN A 595 13.55 -6.61 13.22
CA ASN A 595 14.80 -6.98 12.53
C ASN A 595 15.76 -5.80 12.33
N CYS A 596 15.37 -4.55 12.59
CA CYS A 596 16.27 -3.39 12.58
C CYS A 596 17.26 -3.41 13.76
N GLY A 597 16.86 -4.00 14.89
CA GLY A 597 17.64 -4.05 16.13
C GLY A 597 17.31 -2.91 17.10
N GLY A 598 18.28 -2.55 17.95
CA GLY A 598 18.15 -1.47 18.93
C GLY A 598 17.26 -1.80 20.13
N ASP A 599 17.24 -0.88 21.10
CA ASP A 599 16.64 -1.09 22.44
C ASP A 599 15.12 -1.33 22.41
N LYS A 600 14.45 -0.86 21.35
CA LYS A 600 13.00 -1.06 21.16
C LYS A 600 12.64 -2.43 20.60
N ARG A 601 13.60 -3.23 20.11
CA ARG A 601 13.34 -4.57 19.54
C ARG A 601 12.48 -5.48 20.43
N PRO A 602 12.72 -5.62 21.75
CA PRO A 602 11.93 -6.52 22.60
C PRO A 602 10.45 -6.15 22.62
N MET A 603 10.14 -4.84 22.59
CA MET A 603 8.77 -4.31 22.56
C MET A 603 8.06 -4.70 21.25
N TYR A 604 8.69 -4.46 20.09
CA TYR A 604 8.10 -4.81 18.79
C TYR A 604 7.79 -6.32 18.67
N ILE A 605 8.72 -7.17 19.13
CA ILE A 605 8.56 -8.62 19.10
C ILE A 605 7.50 -9.10 20.10
N ALA A 606 7.38 -8.48 21.27
CA ALA A 606 6.32 -8.79 22.23
C ALA A 606 4.93 -8.44 21.66
N THR A 607 4.78 -7.31 20.99
CA THR A 607 3.55 -6.91 20.30
C THR A 607 3.21 -7.86 19.15
N ALA A 608 4.20 -8.24 18.33
CA ALA A 608 4.02 -9.23 17.27
C ALA A 608 3.57 -10.60 17.81
N LYS A 609 4.12 -11.05 18.95
CA LYS A 609 3.72 -12.30 19.61
C LYS A 609 2.28 -12.26 20.12
N LYS A 610 1.83 -11.13 20.69
CA LYS A 610 0.42 -10.92 21.08
C LYS A 610 -0.50 -11.00 19.85
N LEU A 611 -0.09 -10.38 18.75
CA LEU A 611 -0.86 -10.40 17.50
C LEU A 611 -1.01 -11.81 16.92
N VAL A 612 0.08 -12.59 16.81
CA VAL A 612 0.02 -14.00 16.37
C VAL A 612 -0.94 -14.82 17.23
N LYS A 613 -0.87 -14.65 18.56
CA LYS A 613 -1.79 -15.31 19.50
C LYS A 613 -3.24 -14.93 19.22
N PHE A 614 -3.54 -13.62 19.13
CA PHE A 614 -4.89 -13.12 18.88
C PHE A 614 -5.47 -13.67 17.57
N MET A 615 -4.69 -13.66 16.48
CA MET A 615 -5.15 -14.18 15.18
C MET A 615 -5.45 -15.68 15.25
N TYR A 616 -4.62 -16.47 15.94
CA TYR A 616 -4.84 -17.91 16.12
C TYR A 616 -6.00 -18.27 17.06
N GLU A 617 -6.39 -17.38 17.96
CA GLU A 617 -7.49 -17.59 18.91
C GLU A 617 -8.85 -17.10 18.38
N HIS A 618 -8.89 -16.01 17.59
CA HIS A 618 -10.15 -15.34 17.22
C HIS A 618 -10.46 -15.35 15.72
N LEU A 619 -9.44 -15.42 14.85
CA LEU A 619 -9.59 -15.39 13.39
C LEU A 619 -9.37 -16.77 12.73
N TRP A 620 -8.82 -17.76 13.44
CA TRP A 620 -8.67 -19.13 12.95
C TRP A 620 -9.70 -20.08 13.55
N ASP A 621 -10.50 -20.72 12.70
CA ASP A 621 -11.39 -21.80 13.08
C ASP A 621 -10.66 -23.14 12.97
N LYS A 622 -10.29 -23.72 14.12
CA LYS A 622 -9.50 -24.95 14.21
C LYS A 622 -10.25 -26.21 13.80
N GLU A 623 -11.59 -26.19 13.90
CA GLU A 623 -12.43 -27.34 13.54
C GLU A 623 -12.71 -27.35 12.04
N LYS A 624 -13.06 -26.19 11.47
CA LYS A 624 -13.33 -26.04 10.04
C LYS A 624 -12.04 -25.90 9.20
N LYS A 625 -10.90 -25.60 9.84
CA LYS A 625 -9.64 -25.19 9.21
C LYS A 625 -9.83 -24.02 8.24
N LEU A 626 -10.55 -22.98 8.68
CA LEU A 626 -10.83 -21.78 7.89
C LEU A 626 -10.47 -20.51 8.66
N LEU A 627 -9.82 -19.57 7.98
CA LEU A 627 -9.71 -18.19 8.47
C LEU A 627 -11.08 -17.50 8.39
N ARG A 628 -11.33 -16.59 9.34
CA ARG A 628 -12.41 -15.61 9.33
C ARG A 628 -11.88 -14.33 8.71
N ARG A 629 -12.69 -13.64 7.89
CA ARG A 629 -12.31 -12.34 7.30
C ARG A 629 -12.05 -11.30 8.38
N SER A 630 -12.95 -11.22 9.36
CA SER A 630 -12.94 -10.23 10.42
C SER A 630 -13.54 -10.76 11.73
N CYS A 631 -13.23 -10.06 12.82
CA CYS A 631 -14.06 -9.96 14.02
C CYS A 631 -14.19 -8.48 14.39
N TYR A 632 -15.02 -8.12 15.37
CA TYR A 632 -15.35 -6.73 15.70
C TYR A 632 -15.09 -6.49 17.18
N GLY A 633 -14.37 -5.41 17.53
CA GLY A 633 -14.33 -4.92 18.91
C GLY A 633 -15.53 -4.02 19.22
N VAL A 634 -15.78 -3.79 20.51
CA VAL A 634 -16.84 -2.87 20.95
C VAL A 634 -16.37 -1.41 20.99
N ALA A 635 -15.19 -1.14 21.56
CA ALA A 635 -14.65 0.22 21.73
C ALA A 635 -13.13 0.23 21.94
N THR A 636 -12.51 1.41 21.95
CA THR A 636 -11.13 1.57 22.43
C THR A 636 -11.02 1.15 23.90
N ASN A 637 -9.97 0.41 24.22
CA ASN A 637 -9.70 -0.16 25.56
C ASN A 637 -10.75 -1.17 26.11
N ASP A 638 -11.76 -1.55 25.33
CA ASP A 638 -12.63 -2.68 25.64
C ASP A 638 -12.03 -3.96 25.04
N ALA A 639 -11.95 -5.03 25.83
CA ALA A 639 -11.43 -6.34 25.42
C ALA A 639 -12.52 -7.27 24.83
N THR A 640 -13.76 -6.80 24.79
CA THR A 640 -14.93 -7.54 24.30
C THR A 640 -14.94 -7.55 22.77
N LEU A 641 -14.98 -8.76 22.21
CA LEU A 641 -15.31 -8.98 20.80
C LEU A 641 -16.81 -9.22 20.66
N GLN A 642 -17.42 -8.66 19.62
CA GLN A 642 -18.80 -8.99 19.26
C GLN A 642 -18.83 -10.39 18.62
N GLU A 643 -19.76 -11.23 19.06
CA GLU A 643 -20.02 -12.53 18.45
C GLU A 643 -20.82 -12.35 17.15
N ASN A 644 -20.41 -13.01 16.06
CA ASN A 644 -21.18 -13.02 14.81
C ASN A 644 -22.38 -13.97 14.97
N LEU A 645 -23.57 -13.62 14.46
CA LEU A 645 -24.67 -14.59 14.44
C LEU A 645 -24.36 -15.73 13.47
N GLU A 646 -24.95 -16.90 13.69
CA GLU A 646 -24.81 -18.04 12.79
C GLU A 646 -25.45 -17.71 11.44
N GLY A 647 -24.61 -17.47 10.42
CA GLY A 647 -25.01 -17.07 9.07
C GLY A 647 -24.29 -15.80 8.57
N GLU A 648 -23.95 -14.87 9.47
CA GLU A 648 -23.30 -13.59 9.14
C GLU A 648 -21.78 -13.68 9.00
N ARG A 649 -21.22 -14.86 9.28
CA ARG A 649 -19.77 -15.07 9.29
C ARG A 649 -19.22 -15.15 7.86
N ILE A 650 -18.38 -14.18 7.52
CA ILE A 650 -17.56 -14.19 6.30
C ILE A 650 -16.22 -14.89 6.61
N ASP A 651 -15.95 -16.01 5.93
CA ASP A 651 -14.61 -16.63 5.96
C ASP A 651 -13.63 -15.86 5.06
N GLY A 652 -12.34 -15.97 5.34
CA GLY A 652 -11.29 -15.22 4.65
C GLY A 652 -11.18 -15.50 3.14
N PHE A 653 -10.74 -14.48 2.42
CA PHE A 653 -10.40 -14.51 0.98
C PHE A 653 -8.91 -14.78 0.78
N LEU A 654 -8.46 -14.85 -0.47
CA LEU A 654 -7.05 -15.09 -0.81
C LEU A 654 -6.06 -14.18 -0.05
N ASP A 655 -6.36 -12.89 0.09
CA ASP A 655 -5.51 -11.92 0.80
C ASP A 655 -5.34 -12.27 2.29
N ASP A 656 -6.36 -12.82 2.94
CA ASP A 656 -6.33 -13.16 4.37
C ASP A 656 -5.33 -14.29 4.66
N TYR A 657 -5.24 -15.27 3.75
CA TYR A 657 -4.24 -16.33 3.81
C TYR A 657 -2.87 -15.79 3.36
N ALA A 658 -2.78 -15.17 2.18
CA ALA A 658 -1.51 -14.75 1.60
C ALA A 658 -0.75 -13.75 2.51
N PHE A 659 -1.44 -12.78 3.10
CA PHE A 659 -0.80 -11.77 3.95
C PHE A 659 -0.49 -12.30 5.35
N LEU A 660 -1.31 -13.22 5.90
CA LEU A 660 -0.99 -13.87 7.18
C LEU A 660 0.20 -14.82 7.04
N ILE A 661 0.24 -15.68 6.01
CA ILE A 661 1.40 -16.54 5.70
C ILE A 661 2.65 -15.68 5.55
N ARG A 662 2.55 -14.54 4.83
CA ARG A 662 3.64 -13.58 4.69
C ARG A 662 4.12 -13.01 6.04
N GLY A 663 3.17 -12.61 6.90
CA GLY A 663 3.43 -12.11 8.24
C GLY A 663 4.09 -13.16 9.14
N LEU A 664 3.61 -14.41 9.10
CA LEU A 664 4.15 -15.54 9.86
C LEU A 664 5.57 -15.92 9.42
N LEU A 665 5.87 -15.90 8.10
CA LEU A 665 7.22 -16.13 7.58
C LEU A 665 8.20 -15.02 7.97
N ASP A 666 7.79 -13.75 7.89
CA ASP A 666 8.63 -12.62 8.32
C ASP A 666 8.74 -12.58 9.87
N TYR A 667 7.74 -13.07 10.64
CA TYR A 667 7.80 -13.26 12.10
C TYR A 667 8.72 -14.40 12.51
N TYR A 668 8.63 -15.58 11.90
CA TYR A 668 9.58 -16.69 12.09
C TYR A 668 11.00 -16.20 11.84
N LYS A 669 11.23 -15.44 10.77
CA LYS A 669 12.53 -14.82 10.51
C LYS A 669 12.99 -13.89 11.65
N ALA A 670 12.07 -13.17 12.29
CA ALA A 670 12.36 -12.25 13.40
C ALA A 670 12.48 -12.90 14.80
N THR A 671 11.94 -14.11 15.00
CA THR A 671 11.88 -14.79 16.31
C THR A 671 12.53 -16.18 16.37
N LEU A 672 12.53 -16.93 15.27
CA LEU A 672 12.74 -18.40 15.16
C LEU A 672 11.67 -19.25 15.86
N ASP A 673 10.48 -18.68 16.08
CA ASP A 673 9.34 -19.38 16.68
C ASP A 673 8.69 -20.35 15.67
N GLY A 674 9.04 -21.64 15.79
CA GLY A 674 8.66 -22.69 14.83
C GLY A 674 7.15 -22.83 14.59
N PHE A 675 6.32 -22.53 15.61
CA PHE A 675 4.87 -22.53 15.48
C PHE A 675 4.38 -21.66 14.30
N ALA A 676 5.03 -20.52 14.06
CA ALA A 676 4.66 -19.64 12.96
C ALA A 676 4.97 -20.24 11.58
N LEU A 677 6.03 -21.05 11.47
CA LEU A 677 6.39 -21.71 10.21
C LEU A 677 5.48 -22.93 9.93
N ASP A 678 5.15 -23.70 10.97
CA ASP A 678 4.20 -24.81 10.88
C ASP A 678 2.78 -24.32 10.53
N TRP A 679 2.32 -23.24 11.15
CA TRP A 679 1.01 -22.64 10.84
C TRP A 679 1.00 -21.96 9.47
N ALA A 680 2.10 -21.33 9.03
CA ALA A 680 2.22 -20.82 7.66
C ALA A 680 2.11 -21.94 6.60
N ARG A 681 2.60 -23.15 6.89
CA ARG A 681 2.43 -24.33 6.03
C ARG A 681 0.97 -24.76 5.96
N GLU A 682 0.31 -24.95 7.11
CA GLU A 682 -1.11 -25.34 7.17
C GLU A 682 -2.01 -24.33 6.44
N LEU A 683 -1.77 -23.03 6.62
CA LEU A 683 -2.50 -21.98 5.91
C LEU A 683 -2.24 -22.00 4.40
N GLN A 684 -1.03 -22.35 3.94
CA GLN A 684 -0.76 -22.50 2.51
C GLN A 684 -1.52 -23.70 1.93
N GLU A 685 -1.54 -24.84 2.62
CA GLU A 685 -2.29 -26.04 2.19
C GLU A 685 -3.80 -25.76 2.07
N VAL A 686 -4.36 -24.98 3.00
CA VAL A 686 -5.76 -24.53 2.94
C VAL A 686 -5.97 -23.51 1.81
N GLN A 687 -5.03 -22.56 1.62
CA GLN A 687 -5.09 -21.61 0.51
C GLN A 687 -5.08 -22.33 -0.85
N ASP A 688 -4.21 -23.34 -1.01
CA ASP A 688 -4.15 -24.21 -2.18
C ASP A 688 -5.52 -24.88 -2.42
N THR A 689 -6.11 -25.45 -1.37
CA THR A 689 -7.38 -26.19 -1.45
C THR A 689 -8.57 -25.30 -1.83
N LEU A 690 -8.63 -24.06 -1.33
CA LEU A 690 -9.78 -23.16 -1.51
C LEU A 690 -9.73 -22.32 -2.79
N PHE A 691 -8.53 -21.93 -3.23
CA PHE A 691 -8.35 -20.85 -4.19
C PHE A 691 -7.56 -21.23 -5.45
N TRP A 692 -6.77 -22.30 -5.45
CA TRP A 692 -5.95 -22.66 -6.62
C TRP A 692 -6.81 -23.01 -7.83
N ASP A 693 -6.45 -22.46 -9.00
CA ASP A 693 -6.97 -22.91 -10.28
C ASP A 693 -6.09 -24.05 -10.81
N ALA A 694 -6.64 -25.27 -10.79
CA ALA A 694 -5.94 -26.46 -11.29
C ALA A 694 -5.76 -26.48 -12.82
N ASP A 695 -6.59 -25.74 -13.57
CA ASP A 695 -6.62 -25.76 -15.03
C ASP A 695 -5.69 -24.69 -15.62
N ASN A 696 -5.72 -23.47 -15.07
CA ASN A 696 -4.94 -22.32 -15.60
C ASN A 696 -3.75 -21.90 -14.72
N GLY A 697 -3.70 -22.36 -13.46
CA GLY A 697 -2.77 -21.82 -12.46
C GLY A 697 -3.19 -20.47 -11.86
N ALA A 698 -2.41 -20.01 -10.89
CA ALA A 698 -2.70 -18.91 -9.97
C ALA A 698 -3.93 -19.16 -9.08
N TYR A 699 -4.19 -18.22 -8.16
CA TYR A 699 -5.27 -18.32 -7.18
C TYR A 699 -6.42 -17.35 -7.50
N PHE A 700 -7.64 -17.87 -7.47
CA PHE A 700 -8.86 -17.06 -7.44
C PHE A 700 -8.98 -16.30 -6.12
N TYR A 701 -9.58 -15.11 -6.17
CA TYR A 701 -9.78 -14.27 -4.99
C TYR A 701 -10.72 -14.89 -3.95
N SER A 702 -11.83 -15.45 -4.44
CA SER A 702 -12.91 -16.02 -3.66
C SER A 702 -13.00 -17.54 -3.81
N LYS A 703 -13.66 -18.18 -2.84
CA LYS A 703 -13.86 -19.64 -2.78
C LYS A 703 -14.64 -20.13 -4.01
N ALA A 704 -14.52 -21.41 -4.34
CA ALA A 704 -15.48 -22.04 -5.25
C ALA A 704 -16.90 -21.95 -4.65
N ASN A 705 -17.91 -21.69 -5.50
CA ASN A 705 -19.32 -21.60 -5.12
C ASN A 705 -19.64 -20.56 -4.02
N SER A 706 -18.86 -19.48 -3.89
CA SER A 706 -19.24 -18.35 -3.02
C SER A 706 -20.64 -17.82 -3.41
N PRO A 707 -21.56 -17.65 -2.43
CA PRO A 707 -22.93 -17.25 -2.73
C PRO A 707 -22.98 -15.85 -3.34
N ASN A 708 -23.77 -15.71 -4.41
CA ASN A 708 -24.01 -14.45 -5.11
C ASN A 708 -22.73 -13.78 -5.66
N VAL A 709 -21.76 -14.58 -6.09
CA VAL A 709 -20.54 -14.10 -6.77
C VAL A 709 -20.60 -14.51 -8.24
N VAL A 710 -20.80 -13.54 -9.14
CA VAL A 710 -20.98 -13.81 -10.58
C VAL A 710 -19.75 -14.40 -11.27
N ILE A 711 -18.56 -13.94 -10.89
CA ILE A 711 -17.27 -14.41 -11.42
C ILE A 711 -16.22 -14.44 -10.31
N ARG A 712 -15.30 -15.40 -10.38
CA ARG A 712 -14.14 -15.46 -9.47
C ARG A 712 -12.95 -14.83 -10.17
N LEU A 713 -12.51 -13.66 -9.70
CA LEU A 713 -11.37 -12.95 -10.31
C LEU A 713 -10.02 -13.50 -9.84
N LYS A 714 -8.98 -13.28 -10.65
CA LYS A 714 -7.57 -13.30 -10.25
C LYS A 714 -7.03 -11.89 -10.46
N ASP A 715 -6.63 -11.22 -9.38
CA ASP A 715 -6.18 -9.83 -9.46
C ASP A 715 -4.84 -9.70 -10.21
N ASP A 716 -4.79 -8.79 -11.18
CA ASP A 716 -3.67 -8.54 -12.10
C ASP A 716 -2.87 -7.26 -11.76
N HIS A 717 -3.14 -6.64 -10.60
CA HIS A 717 -2.52 -5.39 -10.17
C HIS A 717 -2.21 -5.34 -8.66
N ASP A 718 -0.99 -4.92 -8.30
CA ASP A 718 -0.64 -4.50 -6.94
C ASP A 718 -1.02 -3.03 -6.75
N GLY A 719 -2.22 -2.80 -6.19
CA GLY A 719 -2.77 -1.46 -5.95
C GLY A 719 -2.31 -0.84 -4.62
N ALA A 720 -3.26 -0.27 -3.87
CA ALA A 720 -3.01 0.23 -2.51
C ALA A 720 -2.64 -0.91 -1.53
N GLU A 721 -3.19 -2.10 -1.79
CA GLU A 721 -2.79 -3.38 -1.22
C GLU A 721 -2.12 -4.19 -2.35
N PRO A 722 -1.03 -4.96 -2.09
CA PRO A 722 -0.51 -5.91 -3.07
C PRO A 722 -1.55 -6.99 -3.34
N CYS A 723 -1.57 -7.60 -4.53
CA CYS A 723 -2.55 -8.65 -4.76
C CYS A 723 -2.15 -9.96 -4.05
N GLY A 724 -3.15 -10.75 -3.61
CA GLY A 724 -2.93 -12.04 -2.98
C GLY A 724 -2.07 -12.99 -3.83
N ASN A 725 -2.13 -12.92 -5.17
CA ASN A 725 -1.26 -13.69 -6.06
C ASN A 725 0.21 -13.27 -5.99
N SER A 726 0.53 -11.97 -6.02
CA SER A 726 1.90 -11.45 -5.85
C SER A 726 2.53 -11.91 -4.54
N VAL A 727 1.77 -11.82 -3.43
CA VAL A 727 2.26 -12.23 -2.11
C VAL A 727 2.41 -13.74 -2.02
N SER A 728 1.45 -14.50 -2.56
CA SER A 728 1.49 -15.97 -2.61
C SER A 728 2.68 -16.49 -3.42
N ALA A 729 3.02 -15.85 -4.55
CA ALA A 729 4.17 -16.23 -5.36
C ALA A 729 5.46 -16.22 -4.54
N ARG A 730 5.70 -15.15 -3.76
CA ARG A 730 6.83 -15.10 -2.83
C ARG A 730 6.72 -16.14 -1.71
N ASN A 731 5.53 -16.32 -1.11
CA ASN A 731 5.34 -17.27 -0.01
C ASN A 731 5.69 -18.70 -0.44
N LEU A 732 5.22 -19.14 -1.61
CA LEU A 732 5.55 -20.44 -2.22
C LEU A 732 7.06 -20.63 -2.41
N ILE A 733 7.76 -19.60 -2.91
CA ILE A 733 9.23 -19.64 -3.09
C ILE A 733 9.99 -19.72 -1.77
N LEU A 734 9.47 -19.13 -0.68
CA LEU A 734 10.10 -19.31 0.64
C LEU A 734 9.75 -20.66 1.28
N LEU A 735 8.50 -21.12 1.15
CA LEU A 735 8.05 -22.40 1.69
C LEU A 735 8.77 -23.58 1.01
N SER A 736 9.03 -23.54 -0.30
CA SER A 736 9.83 -24.55 -0.98
C SER A 736 11.22 -24.72 -0.35
N HIS A 737 11.84 -23.62 0.09
CA HIS A 737 13.16 -23.63 0.72
C HIS A 737 13.14 -23.93 2.22
N TYR A 738 12.08 -23.57 2.94
CA TYR A 738 11.91 -23.96 4.35
C TYR A 738 11.57 -25.44 4.51
N MET A 739 10.75 -25.99 3.60
CA MET A 739 10.27 -27.38 3.66
C MET A 739 11.13 -28.36 2.84
N ASP A 740 12.04 -27.88 1.98
CA ASP A 740 12.78 -28.65 0.96
C ASP A 740 11.82 -29.42 0.01
N ASP A 741 10.66 -28.82 -0.28
CA ASP A 741 9.62 -29.36 -1.17
C ASP A 741 9.51 -28.56 -2.48
N GLU A 742 9.80 -29.21 -3.60
CA GLU A 742 9.70 -28.63 -4.94
C GLU A 742 8.26 -28.36 -5.39
N SER A 743 7.25 -28.94 -4.74
CA SER A 743 5.83 -28.78 -5.12
C SER A 743 5.41 -27.30 -5.09
N TYR A 744 5.79 -26.57 -4.05
CA TYR A 744 5.56 -25.13 -3.93
C TYR A 744 6.27 -24.33 -5.02
N SER A 745 7.50 -24.74 -5.40
CA SER A 745 8.27 -24.06 -6.46
C SER A 745 7.63 -24.25 -7.84
N LYS A 746 7.13 -25.46 -8.12
CA LYS A 746 6.36 -25.77 -9.34
C LYS A 746 5.05 -24.97 -9.39
N ARG A 747 4.34 -24.86 -8.26
CA ARG A 747 3.13 -24.03 -8.17
C ARG A 747 3.43 -22.54 -8.38
N ALA A 748 4.55 -22.03 -7.88
CA ALA A 748 4.98 -20.66 -8.14
C ALA A 748 5.26 -20.41 -9.62
N ALA A 749 5.91 -21.36 -10.33
CA ALA A 749 6.12 -21.28 -11.76
C ALA A 749 4.79 -21.17 -12.54
N SER A 750 3.83 -22.06 -12.27
CA SER A 750 2.50 -22.02 -12.91
C SER A 750 1.71 -20.75 -12.58
N LEU A 751 1.90 -20.15 -11.39
CA LEU A 751 1.34 -18.85 -11.05
C LEU A 751 1.97 -17.74 -11.90
N PHE A 752 3.30 -17.69 -12.03
CA PHE A 752 3.95 -16.68 -12.87
C PHE A 752 3.51 -16.79 -14.34
N GLU A 753 3.42 -18.01 -14.88
CA GLU A 753 2.94 -18.25 -16.24
C GLU A 753 1.52 -17.72 -16.51
N PHE A 754 0.63 -17.73 -15.52
CA PHE A 754 -0.72 -17.18 -15.68
C PHE A 754 -0.69 -15.68 -15.99
N PHE A 755 0.27 -14.94 -15.41
CA PHE A 755 0.41 -13.49 -15.57
C PHE A 755 1.49 -13.09 -16.60
N ALA A 756 2.04 -14.03 -17.39
CA ALA A 756 3.20 -13.75 -18.25
C ALA A 756 2.90 -12.75 -19.38
N ASP A 757 1.64 -12.72 -19.85
CA ASP A 757 1.08 -11.80 -20.83
C ASP A 757 0.73 -10.42 -20.25
N GLN A 758 0.74 -10.22 -18.93
CA GLN A 758 0.50 -8.92 -18.32
C GLN A 758 1.60 -7.93 -18.72
N GLN A 759 1.18 -6.77 -19.24
CA GLN A 759 2.07 -5.75 -19.79
C GLN A 759 1.56 -4.34 -19.48
N PRO A 760 2.36 -3.46 -18.85
CA PRO A 760 3.74 -3.68 -18.37
C PRO A 760 3.81 -4.46 -17.04
N PHE A 761 4.38 -5.66 -17.06
CA PHE A 761 4.33 -6.63 -15.95
C PHE A 761 4.78 -6.04 -14.61
N GLY A 762 6.05 -5.64 -14.49
CA GLY A 762 6.61 -5.19 -13.21
C GLY A 762 6.16 -3.80 -12.76
N TYR A 763 5.38 -3.10 -13.58
CA TYR A 763 4.71 -1.86 -13.19
C TYR A 763 3.30 -2.14 -12.64
N ALA A 764 2.61 -3.15 -13.18
CA ALA A 764 1.32 -3.63 -12.67
C ALA A 764 1.47 -4.52 -11.43
N LEU A 765 2.47 -5.41 -11.43
CA LEU A 765 2.72 -6.45 -10.44
C LEU A 765 4.17 -6.39 -9.87
N PRO A 766 4.62 -5.27 -9.27
CA PRO A 766 5.95 -5.11 -8.68
C PRO A 766 6.30 -6.15 -7.58
N GLU A 767 5.36 -6.58 -6.74
CA GLU A 767 5.63 -7.61 -5.73
C GLU A 767 5.69 -9.01 -6.38
N MET A 768 4.91 -9.28 -7.43
CA MET A 768 5.06 -10.53 -8.21
C MET A 768 6.40 -10.58 -8.94
N LEU A 769 6.85 -9.47 -9.54
CA LEU A 769 8.18 -9.40 -10.15
C LEU A 769 9.28 -9.57 -9.10
N SER A 770 9.06 -9.11 -7.86
CA SER A 770 9.96 -9.46 -6.75
C SER A 770 9.96 -10.97 -6.48
N GLY A 771 8.82 -11.65 -6.56
CA GLY A 771 8.74 -13.12 -6.50
C GLY A 771 9.50 -13.80 -7.65
N LEU A 772 9.29 -13.36 -8.89
CA LEU A 772 9.92 -13.91 -10.09
C LEU A 772 11.45 -13.73 -10.07
N LEU A 773 11.94 -12.59 -9.57
CA LEU A 773 13.36 -12.34 -9.35
C LEU A 773 13.97 -13.29 -8.30
N LEU A 774 13.22 -13.69 -7.26
CA LEU A 774 13.68 -14.71 -6.29
C LEU A 774 13.67 -16.12 -6.87
N TYR A 775 12.74 -16.41 -7.78
CA TYR A 775 12.64 -17.70 -8.47
C TYR A 775 13.81 -17.89 -9.46
N GLU A 776 14.09 -16.91 -10.32
CA GLU A 776 15.15 -17.03 -11.34
C GLU A 776 16.57 -16.80 -10.79
N ASN A 777 16.78 -15.84 -9.87
CA ASN A 777 18.11 -15.58 -9.32
C ASN A 777 18.47 -16.47 -8.12
N GLY A 778 17.54 -17.33 -7.68
CA GLY A 778 17.66 -18.05 -6.42
C GLY A 778 17.65 -17.11 -5.20
N LEU A 779 17.92 -17.67 -4.03
CA LEU A 779 17.89 -16.93 -2.77
C LEU A 779 19.00 -17.32 -1.79
N ASP A 780 19.25 -16.41 -0.84
CA ASP A 780 20.29 -16.55 0.17
C ASP A 780 19.75 -17.28 1.42
N LEU A 781 20.29 -18.46 1.66
CA LEU A 781 20.12 -19.24 2.88
C LEU A 781 21.18 -18.85 3.90
N VAL A 782 20.75 -18.47 5.10
CA VAL A 782 21.59 -18.22 6.28
C VAL A 782 21.30 -19.30 7.31
N ALA A 783 22.17 -20.29 7.42
CA ALA A 783 22.09 -21.31 8.47
C ALA A 783 23.02 -20.93 9.62
N VAL A 784 22.46 -20.73 10.82
CA VAL A 784 23.20 -20.50 12.07
C VAL A 784 23.17 -21.81 12.86
N VAL A 785 24.33 -22.42 13.09
CA VAL A 785 24.46 -23.72 13.75
C VAL A 785 25.11 -23.54 15.11
N GLY A 786 24.44 -24.01 16.17
CA GLY A 786 24.95 -23.99 17.55
C GLY A 786 23.84 -24.12 18.59
N PRO A 787 24.17 -24.47 19.84
CA PRO A 787 23.19 -24.49 20.94
C PRO A 787 22.61 -23.10 21.20
N ASP A 788 21.47 -23.03 21.90
CA ASP A 788 20.94 -21.74 22.38
C ASP A 788 21.94 -21.07 23.34
N SER A 789 22.73 -20.15 22.79
CA SER A 789 23.85 -19.48 23.47
C SER A 789 23.96 -18.05 22.99
N GLU A 790 24.61 -17.20 23.79
CA GLU A 790 24.74 -15.77 23.49
C GLU A 790 25.44 -15.51 22.15
N THR A 791 26.47 -16.31 21.82
CA THR A 791 27.14 -16.24 20.51
C THR A 791 26.21 -16.62 19.36
N THR A 792 25.37 -17.66 19.52
CA THR A 792 24.36 -18.07 18.53
C THR A 792 23.33 -16.95 18.34
N LYS A 793 22.83 -16.35 19.43
CA LYS A 793 21.89 -15.22 19.40
C LYS A 793 22.49 -14.03 18.66
N ARG A 794 23.73 -13.65 18.98
CA ARG A 794 24.44 -12.54 18.32
C ARG A 794 24.59 -12.76 16.81
N PHE A 795 24.89 -13.97 16.37
CA PHE A 795 24.94 -14.29 14.93
C PHE A 795 23.58 -14.06 14.24
N VAL A 796 22.51 -14.59 14.82
CA VAL A 796 21.14 -14.42 14.31
C VAL A 796 20.77 -12.93 14.23
N GLU A 797 21.10 -12.15 15.26
CA GLU A 797 20.86 -10.71 15.29
C GLU A 797 21.62 -9.96 14.19
N ILE A 798 22.92 -10.23 14.01
CA ILE A 798 23.73 -9.62 12.95
C ILE A 798 23.09 -9.86 11.59
N CYS A 799 22.74 -11.10 11.26
CA CYS A 799 22.11 -11.43 9.97
C CYS A 799 20.78 -10.69 9.76
N ARG A 800 19.95 -10.59 10.81
CA ARG A 800 18.64 -9.90 10.75
C ARG A 800 18.75 -8.42 10.40
N LYS A 801 19.83 -7.74 10.79
CA LYS A 801 20.02 -6.29 10.53
C LYS A 801 20.06 -5.92 9.04
N TYR A 802 20.42 -6.82 8.13
CA TYR A 802 20.60 -6.49 6.72
C TYR A 802 19.33 -6.75 5.88
N TYR A 803 19.09 -5.91 4.88
CA TYR A 803 18.06 -6.16 3.89
C TYR A 803 18.60 -7.13 2.82
N ILE A 804 18.07 -8.35 2.84
CA ILE A 804 18.35 -9.39 1.85
C ILE A 804 17.00 -9.92 1.37
N PRO A 805 16.63 -9.68 0.10
CA PRO A 805 15.43 -10.23 -0.53
C PRO A 805 15.38 -11.74 -0.38
N GLY A 806 14.21 -12.26 0.00
CA GLY A 806 13.99 -13.69 0.17
C GLY A 806 14.86 -14.42 1.21
N MET A 807 15.71 -13.74 2.00
CA MET A 807 16.63 -14.43 2.92
C MET A 807 15.89 -15.38 3.85
N ILE A 808 16.24 -16.66 3.73
CA ILE A 808 15.87 -17.76 4.60
C ILE A 808 16.85 -17.78 5.76
N ILE A 809 16.35 -17.83 7.00
CA ILE A 809 17.20 -18.02 8.19
C ILE A 809 16.77 -19.31 8.90
N VAL A 810 17.73 -20.17 9.21
CA VAL A 810 17.48 -21.42 9.95
C VAL A 810 18.47 -21.49 11.11
N HIS A 811 17.95 -21.73 12.31
CA HIS A 811 18.78 -22.10 13.47
C HIS A 811 18.78 -23.62 13.61
N VAL A 812 19.98 -24.20 13.59
CA VAL A 812 20.22 -25.62 13.81
C VAL A 812 20.84 -25.78 15.19
N ASP A 813 20.09 -26.32 16.15
CA ASP A 813 20.62 -26.70 17.47
C ASP A 813 21.03 -28.18 17.47
N PRO A 814 22.34 -28.51 17.53
CA PRO A 814 22.80 -29.90 17.56
C PRO A 814 22.41 -30.69 18.82
N GLN A 815 21.91 -30.02 19.86
CA GLN A 815 21.45 -30.61 21.11
C GLN A 815 19.91 -30.75 21.17
N ASN A 816 19.19 -30.13 20.23
CA ASN A 816 17.74 -30.07 20.21
C ASN A 816 17.22 -30.02 18.75
N SER A 817 17.17 -31.17 18.08
CA SER A 817 16.53 -31.33 16.76
C SER A 817 15.01 -31.25 16.89
N ARG A 818 14.50 -30.07 17.25
CA ARG A 818 13.08 -29.80 17.58
C ARG A 818 12.17 -29.60 16.37
N HIS A 819 12.73 -29.65 15.16
CA HIS A 819 12.09 -29.11 13.97
C HIS A 819 12.14 -30.12 12.83
N GLU A 820 10.97 -30.47 12.29
CA GLU A 820 10.86 -31.40 11.16
C GLU A 820 11.21 -30.75 9.82
N TYR A 821 11.19 -29.41 9.75
CA TYR A 821 11.48 -28.64 8.55
C TYR A 821 12.99 -28.49 8.28
N ASN A 822 13.34 -28.47 6.99
CA ASN A 822 14.70 -28.31 6.49
C ASN A 822 15.73 -29.33 7.02
N GLN A 823 15.34 -30.60 7.17
CA GLN A 823 16.20 -31.68 7.70
C GLN A 823 17.57 -31.73 7.00
N ARG A 824 17.58 -31.56 5.67
CA ARG A 824 18.80 -31.48 4.86
C ARG A 824 19.79 -30.40 5.33
N VAL A 825 19.29 -29.23 5.75
CA VAL A 825 20.12 -28.14 6.30
C VAL A 825 20.65 -28.52 7.69
N GLN A 826 19.82 -29.18 8.51
CA GLN A 826 20.23 -29.68 9.84
C GLN A 826 21.30 -30.78 9.75
N GLU A 827 21.22 -31.69 8.77
CA GLU A 827 22.21 -32.74 8.54
C GLU A 827 23.52 -32.23 7.94
N LYS A 828 23.42 -31.29 6.98
CA LYS A 828 24.55 -30.80 6.17
C LYS A 828 25.47 -29.86 6.95
N PHE A 829 24.92 -28.98 7.79
CA PHE A 829 25.71 -27.95 8.48
C PHE A 829 26.01 -28.33 9.92
N LYS A 830 27.26 -28.12 10.35
CA LYS A 830 27.76 -28.53 11.67
C LYS A 830 28.59 -27.41 12.30
N MET A 831 28.73 -27.42 13.61
CA MET A 831 29.66 -26.52 14.30
C MET A 831 31.11 -26.82 13.88
N ILE A 832 31.89 -25.79 13.56
CA ILE A 832 33.31 -25.92 13.25
C ILE A 832 34.12 -25.78 14.53
N ASN A 833 34.95 -26.78 14.82
CA ASN A 833 35.78 -26.85 16.03
C ASN A 833 34.96 -26.64 17.32
N GLY A 834 33.71 -27.12 17.34
CA GLY A 834 32.78 -26.98 18.47
C GLY A 834 32.22 -25.57 18.68
N LYS A 835 32.47 -24.60 17.78
CA LYS A 835 31.98 -23.22 17.89
C LYS A 835 30.66 -23.02 17.12
N PRO A 836 29.76 -22.16 17.60
CA PRO A 836 28.64 -21.67 16.80
C PRO A 836 29.15 -21.12 15.45
N THR A 837 28.47 -21.48 14.37
CA THR A 837 28.97 -21.30 13.00
C THR A 837 27.85 -20.81 12.08
N VAL A 838 28.13 -19.77 11.29
CA VAL A 838 27.21 -19.27 10.25
C VAL A 838 27.66 -19.73 8.86
N TYR A 839 26.72 -20.29 8.12
CA TYR A 839 26.84 -20.60 6.70
C TYR A 839 25.93 -19.67 5.90
N ILE A 840 26.49 -18.96 4.94
CA ILE A 840 25.74 -18.18 3.95
C ILE A 840 25.86 -18.89 2.61
N CYS A 841 24.74 -19.33 2.06
CA CYS A 841 24.68 -20.07 0.80
C CYS A 841 23.70 -19.43 -0.16
N HIS A 842 24.12 -19.33 -1.43
CA HIS A 842 23.31 -18.82 -2.53
C HIS A 842 23.07 -19.99 -3.49
N ASP A 843 21.79 -20.32 -3.74
CA ASP A 843 21.35 -21.54 -4.45
C ASP A 843 22.24 -22.78 -4.18
N LYS A 844 22.15 -23.30 -2.95
CA LYS A 844 22.85 -24.51 -2.45
C LYS A 844 24.40 -24.43 -2.43
N VAL A 845 25.03 -23.40 -3.01
CA VAL A 845 26.48 -23.12 -2.98
C VAL A 845 26.83 -22.20 -1.82
N CYS A 846 27.71 -22.65 -0.93
CA CYS A 846 28.05 -21.93 0.31
C CYS A 846 29.38 -21.17 0.23
N ARG A 847 29.41 -19.99 0.84
CA ARG A 847 30.65 -19.25 1.11
C ARG A 847 31.45 -19.95 2.23
N MET A 848 32.67 -19.48 2.49
CA MET A 848 33.42 -19.96 3.66
C MET A 848 32.63 -19.68 4.94
N PRO A 849 32.46 -20.67 5.83
CA PRO A 849 31.72 -20.52 7.07
C PRO A 849 32.44 -19.58 8.06
N VAL A 850 31.66 -18.91 8.90
CA VAL A 850 32.15 -17.90 9.84
C VAL A 850 31.85 -18.33 11.28
N THR A 851 32.87 -18.39 12.13
CA THR A 851 32.78 -18.79 13.56
C THR A 851 33.07 -17.62 14.51
N ASP A 852 33.01 -16.39 14.00
CA ASP A 852 33.29 -15.15 14.71
C ASP A 852 32.23 -14.09 14.34
N PRO A 853 31.40 -13.62 15.30
CA PRO A 853 30.37 -12.62 15.05
C PRO A 853 30.92 -11.28 14.53
N GLU A 854 32.05 -10.79 15.04
CA GLU A 854 32.60 -9.50 14.62
C GLU A 854 33.03 -9.55 13.16
N LYS A 855 33.70 -10.64 12.78
CA LYS A 855 34.07 -10.91 11.38
C LYS A 855 32.86 -11.05 10.47
N LEU A 856 31.74 -11.61 10.94
CA LEU A 856 30.51 -11.67 10.16
C LEU A 856 29.92 -10.27 9.92
N GLU A 857 29.85 -9.45 10.97
CA GLU A 857 29.31 -8.09 10.90
C GLU A 857 30.18 -7.21 10.00
N GLN A 858 31.52 -7.32 10.08
CA GLN A 858 32.43 -6.69 9.11
C GLN A 858 32.15 -7.15 7.68
N ASN A 859 32.13 -8.47 7.43
CA ASN A 859 31.90 -9.01 6.08
C ASN A 859 30.58 -8.52 5.47
N LEU A 860 29.51 -8.41 6.26
CA LEU A 860 28.22 -7.92 5.78
C LEU A 860 28.25 -6.41 5.55
N ASN A 861 28.86 -5.61 6.44
CA ASN A 861 29.04 -4.17 6.25
C ASN A 861 29.81 -3.84 4.95
N GLU A 862 30.90 -4.56 4.68
CA GLU A 862 31.71 -4.36 3.46
C GLU A 862 30.97 -4.70 2.16
N ASN A 863 30.02 -5.64 2.21
CA ASN A 863 29.25 -6.07 1.03
C ASN A 863 27.93 -5.30 0.84
N PHE A 864 27.30 -4.80 1.91
CA PHE A 864 25.97 -4.16 1.86
C PHE A 864 25.98 -2.65 2.04
N LEU A 865 26.84 -2.07 2.89
CA LEU A 865 26.77 -0.65 3.26
C LEU A 865 27.87 0.21 2.61
N ARG A 866 29.06 -0.35 2.35
CA ARG A 866 30.23 0.35 1.78
C ARG A 866 30.09 0.86 0.32
N ARG A 867 28.87 0.85 -0.24
CA ARG A 867 28.53 1.39 -1.58
C ARG A 867 27.43 2.46 -1.54
N ILE A 868 26.97 2.83 -0.35
CA ILE A 868 25.90 3.82 -0.10
C ILE A 868 26.49 5.08 0.55
N ILE A 869 27.66 4.95 1.21
CA ILE A 869 28.55 6.02 1.68
C ILE A 869 29.69 6.16 0.67
#